data_AF-A0A854Q322-F1
#
_entry.id   AF-A0A854Q322-F1
#
_cell.length_a   1.000
_cell.length_b   1.000
_cell.length_c   1.000
_cell.angle_alpha   90.00
_cell.angle_beta   90.00
_cell.angle_gamma   90.00
#
_symmetry.space_group_name_H-M   'P 1'
#
loop_
_entity.id
_entity.type
_entity.pdbx_description
1 polymer ?
#
loop_
_entity_poly.entity_id
_entity_poly.type
_entity_poly.pdbx_seq_one_letter_code
_entity_poly.pdbx_strand_id
1 'polypeptide(L)'
;MLAPLALLPLLSLALPQVSADTRPGGLPHNLHHPYRRSLKRSITSDASSINGESFDFVIAGGGVAGLTLAARLSEWSNVTVLCIEAGGDGSNYEDQINIPGYSYLNSLTGTAYDWAYNTVPQTDALSLTKYWPRGKGLGGSGAINGLFWGRASSIEYDAWATLNPNGNETWNWEEINRYIKKAENLTAPSEDFQEKFGIVVNASAHGDNGPIQIGFSEYIFDEVAKWIPTWETLGLSGKDLAGGSTHGAMISTSTINMQNQTRSDSKSGYIDPLPPRSNLVILTEQQVTSVIFNGSTDASGNIIASGVTFQANANSASYSVQANKEVLLAGGTVGSPQILQLSGIGPNHLLSNLGIDTKIDLPVGYNLQDHVSYSMYWSTPQGTLTWSNLSASSTLQSEQLAQYKSNFTGMWTYVNEAVGYPSMSDIMQSSSSASSYASAVSSAIDSMVTNITSWLDLPDSVATGLKSQYQIQQEWLTEDIGQLEIVLTLLGNGGNELGIQVALQHPFSRGTILINSTDPFTQPNINPDYFGVGYDIDIMGYGSEFARRLAAASPLSEVMITETAPGSTVTGDSLATYTKQKCGTEYHPLGTCSMLPKNSGGVVDTTLTVYGTSNLRVIDTSVAPLQLSAHLMATTYGIAEKGADIIKKKHWYVEPVTSSSATVATATTSTEATTAAVGDATDTAVTNINQNNAESGSTLSSGAKIGIGVGVGVGAAAVLAGLLLFFLMRKKNRKEDEKGWYGDRQEGWNPDAGGAYKEPGPTYPMADFDSHGSYASPTPAFIGNHSRNQSINTIATSDLASRTPMRNSSSFSYAAGGPGVGRTASPYRDDMSDDGNGQGHVYQAPGAPAGPQATRGEQRYHPVNIR
;
A
#
# COMPACT_ATOMS: atom_id res chain seq x y z
N MET A 1 34.56 47.98 -45.38
CA MET A 1 34.94 48.30 -43.98
C MET A 1 34.41 47.18 -43.10
N LEU A 2 35.15 46.54 -42.20
CA LEU A 2 36.60 46.45 -42.01
C LEU A 2 36.88 45.09 -41.30
N ALA A 3 37.90 44.34 -41.73
CA ALA A 3 38.47 43.15 -41.05
C ALA A 3 39.86 43.54 -40.47
N PRO A 4 40.64 42.72 -39.70
CA PRO A 4 40.96 41.27 -39.82
C PRO A 4 40.61 40.46 -38.52
N LEU A 5 40.79 39.14 -38.33
CA LEU A 5 41.95 38.22 -38.41
C LEU A 5 43.17 38.61 -37.52
N ALA A 6 43.95 37.72 -36.88
CA ALA A 6 43.84 36.28 -36.53
C ALA A 6 45.00 35.83 -35.58
N LEU A 7 45.10 34.52 -35.30
CA LEU A 7 46.31 33.70 -34.95
C LEU A 7 46.70 33.37 -33.48
N LEU A 8 47.06 32.08 -33.33
CA LEU A 8 47.80 31.33 -32.28
C LEU A 8 49.34 31.49 -32.48
N PRO A 9 50.32 30.91 -31.70
CA PRO A 9 50.30 29.61 -30.98
C PRO A 9 51.22 29.43 -29.73
N LEU A 10 51.42 28.15 -29.33
CA LEU A 10 52.62 27.47 -28.76
C LEU A 10 52.54 26.79 -27.36
N LEU A 11 53.33 25.70 -27.25
CA LEU A 11 53.45 24.76 -26.12
C LEU A 11 54.78 24.97 -25.36
N SER A 12 54.82 24.52 -24.11
CA SER A 12 56.01 23.85 -23.53
C SER A 12 55.59 22.81 -22.47
N LEU A 13 56.40 21.75 -22.31
CA LEU A 13 56.15 20.64 -21.37
C LEU A 13 57.07 20.71 -20.14
N ALA A 14 56.58 20.26 -18.98
CA ALA A 14 57.43 19.78 -17.88
C ALA A 14 56.68 18.76 -16.99
N LEU A 15 57.28 17.57 -16.83
CA LEU A 15 56.95 16.50 -15.89
C LEU A 15 58.25 15.69 -15.65
N PRO A 16 58.40 14.93 -14.55
CA PRO A 16 57.82 15.07 -13.22
C PRO A 16 58.93 15.06 -12.13
N GLN A 17 58.56 15.16 -10.85
CA GLN A 17 59.31 14.52 -9.77
C GLN A 17 58.39 13.79 -8.81
N VAL A 18 58.86 12.65 -8.29
CA VAL A 18 58.18 11.81 -7.30
C VAL A 18 59.11 11.61 -6.12
N SER A 19 58.63 11.92 -4.93
CA SER A 19 59.14 11.38 -3.67
C SER A 19 57.94 10.94 -2.84
N ALA A 20 57.88 9.67 -2.48
CA ALA A 20 56.83 9.14 -1.63
C ALA A 20 57.09 9.50 -0.16
N ASP A 21 56.02 9.68 0.61
CA ASP A 21 56.04 9.61 2.07
C ASP A 21 54.92 8.67 2.55
N THR A 22 54.95 8.27 3.82
CA THR A 22 54.42 6.99 4.28
C THR A 22 53.14 7.05 5.13
N ARG A 23 52.36 5.97 5.04
CA ARG A 23 51.07 5.65 5.70
C ARG A 23 51.14 5.87 7.24
N PRO A 24 50.01 6.13 7.96
CA PRO A 24 48.63 5.67 7.72
C PRO A 24 47.57 6.81 7.72
N GLY A 25 46.26 6.60 7.53
CA GLY A 25 45.46 5.39 7.26
C GLY A 25 44.15 5.40 8.05
N GLY A 26 43.00 5.45 7.35
CA GLY A 26 41.64 5.36 7.95
C GLY A 26 40.94 6.70 8.24
N LEU A 27 40.28 7.29 7.23
CA LEU A 27 39.23 8.31 7.40
C LEU A 27 38.13 8.11 6.34
N PRO A 28 36.82 8.17 6.68
CA PRO A 28 35.71 7.80 5.79
C PRO A 28 35.29 8.90 4.79
N HIS A 29 36.20 9.80 4.40
CA HIS A 29 35.89 11.02 3.65
C HIS A 29 36.72 11.20 2.37
N ASN A 30 37.13 10.11 1.73
CA ASN A 30 37.84 10.17 0.45
C ASN A 30 36.89 10.57 -0.70
N LEU A 31 36.93 11.86 -1.07
CA LEU A 31 36.18 12.43 -2.19
C LEU A 31 36.56 11.87 -3.58
N HIS A 32 37.66 11.12 -3.70
CA HIS A 32 38.16 10.56 -4.95
C HIS A 32 37.86 9.05 -5.13
N HIS A 33 36.93 8.48 -4.37
CA HIS A 33 36.46 7.11 -4.59
C HIS A 33 35.82 6.98 -5.99
N PRO A 34 36.26 6.05 -6.88
CA PRO A 34 35.81 6.04 -8.28
C PRO A 34 34.29 5.81 -8.42
N TYR A 35 33.73 5.03 -7.51
CA TYR A 35 32.30 4.72 -7.39
C TYR A 35 31.41 5.93 -7.04
N ARG A 36 31.98 7.08 -6.66
CA ARG A 36 31.19 8.32 -6.39
C ARG A 36 30.71 9.05 -7.66
N ARG A 37 30.89 8.46 -8.85
CA ARG A 37 30.50 9.03 -10.15
C ARG A 37 29.24 8.42 -10.77
N SER A 38 28.84 7.22 -10.38
CA SER A 38 27.70 6.50 -10.97
C SER A 38 26.34 7.00 -10.46
N LEU A 39 26.27 7.49 -9.21
CA LEU A 39 25.00 7.74 -8.54
C LEU A 39 24.50 9.19 -8.69
N LYS A 40 23.51 9.35 -9.58
CA LYS A 40 22.41 10.34 -9.52
C LYS A 40 21.09 9.55 -9.57
N ARG A 41 19.93 10.17 -9.33
CA ARG A 41 18.63 9.56 -9.68
C ARG A 41 18.62 9.32 -11.19
N SER A 42 19.01 8.12 -11.58
CA SER A 42 19.04 7.62 -12.94
C SER A 42 18.14 6.39 -12.98
N ILE A 43 17.06 6.52 -13.74
CA ILE A 43 16.36 5.36 -14.30
C ILE A 43 17.23 4.88 -15.47
N THR A 44 17.55 3.60 -15.51
CA THR A 44 18.43 2.99 -16.52
C THR A 44 18.06 1.53 -16.71
N SER A 45 18.25 0.96 -17.90
CA SER A 45 18.22 -0.50 -18.12
C SER A 45 19.60 -1.12 -18.35
N ASP A 46 20.68 -0.32 -18.28
CA ASP A 46 22.05 -0.82 -18.35
C ASP A 46 22.48 -1.51 -17.05
N ALA A 47 22.13 -2.79 -16.93
CA ALA A 47 22.59 -3.70 -15.89
C ALA A 47 24.12 -3.79 -15.77
N SER A 48 24.86 -3.59 -16.86
CA SER A 48 26.33 -3.68 -16.84
C SER A 48 26.96 -2.53 -16.06
N SER A 49 26.29 -1.38 -16.00
CA SER A 49 26.74 -0.20 -15.23
C SER A 49 26.74 -0.38 -13.71
N ILE A 50 26.07 -1.42 -13.19
CA ILE A 50 26.02 -1.73 -11.75
C ILE A 50 26.47 -3.16 -11.40
N ASN A 51 26.95 -3.95 -12.36
CA ASN A 51 27.27 -5.35 -12.10
C ASN A 51 28.49 -5.51 -11.17
N GLY A 52 28.28 -6.19 -10.03
CA GLY A 52 29.27 -6.38 -8.97
C GLY A 52 29.32 -5.24 -7.95
N GLU A 53 28.54 -4.16 -8.13
CA GLU A 53 28.48 -3.01 -7.23
C GLU A 53 27.83 -3.34 -5.88
N SER A 54 28.08 -2.48 -4.89
CA SER A 54 27.55 -2.59 -3.53
C SER A 54 26.68 -1.39 -3.16
N PHE A 55 25.44 -1.65 -2.72
CA PHE A 55 24.51 -0.63 -2.20
C PHE A 55 24.20 -0.93 -0.72
N ASP A 56 23.78 0.06 0.07
CA ASP A 56 23.31 -0.19 1.43
C ASP A 56 22.00 -0.99 1.43
N PHE A 57 21.05 -0.57 0.59
CA PHE A 57 19.74 -1.19 0.44
C PHE A 57 19.50 -1.60 -1.01
N VAL A 58 19.10 -2.86 -1.22
CA VAL A 58 18.71 -3.39 -2.54
C VAL A 58 17.25 -3.82 -2.48
N ILE A 59 16.41 -3.19 -3.30
CA ILE A 59 14.96 -3.40 -3.38
C ILE A 59 14.65 -4.20 -4.65
N ALA A 60 13.98 -5.34 -4.50
CA ALA A 60 13.50 -6.18 -5.60
C ALA A 60 12.02 -5.88 -5.88
N GLY A 61 11.74 -5.18 -6.99
CA GLY A 61 10.42 -4.70 -7.39
C GLY A 61 10.32 -3.17 -7.35
N GLY A 62 9.88 -2.57 -8.46
CA GLY A 62 9.59 -1.15 -8.63
C GLY A 62 8.09 -0.81 -8.53
N GLY A 63 7.34 -1.58 -7.74
CA GLY A 63 5.91 -1.41 -7.54
C GLY A 63 5.52 -0.33 -6.51
N VAL A 64 4.28 -0.41 -6.04
CA VAL A 64 3.68 0.48 -5.01
C VAL A 64 4.61 0.63 -3.80
N ALA A 65 4.95 -0.48 -3.15
CA ALA A 65 5.82 -0.48 -1.98
C ALA A 65 7.31 -0.23 -2.32
N GLY A 66 7.80 -0.81 -3.42
CA GLY A 66 9.20 -0.73 -3.82
C GLY A 66 9.69 0.70 -4.07
N LEU A 67 8.90 1.51 -4.80
CA LEU A 67 9.26 2.91 -5.06
C LEU A 67 9.06 3.81 -3.84
N THR A 68 8.08 3.48 -2.97
CA THR A 68 7.91 4.13 -1.66
C THR A 68 9.15 3.93 -0.80
N LEU A 69 9.66 2.70 -0.70
CA LEU A 69 10.91 2.38 0.00
C LEU A 69 12.12 3.08 -0.65
N ALA A 70 12.21 3.05 -1.98
CA ALA A 70 13.32 3.69 -2.72
C ALA A 70 13.38 5.20 -2.45
N ALA A 71 12.22 5.87 -2.38
CA ALA A 71 12.12 7.27 -2.00
C ALA A 71 12.41 7.49 -0.50
N ARG A 72 11.78 6.75 0.41
CA ARG A 72 11.96 6.97 1.86
C ARG A 72 13.35 6.61 2.38
N LEU A 73 14.04 5.64 1.79
CA LEU A 73 15.41 5.30 2.18
C LEU A 73 16.44 6.24 1.55
N SER A 74 16.22 6.74 0.32
CA SER A 74 17.15 7.68 -0.31
C SER A 74 17.07 9.13 0.21
N GLU A 75 16.12 9.43 1.11
CA GLU A 75 16.14 10.64 1.95
C GLU A 75 17.44 10.74 2.78
N TRP A 76 18.03 9.59 3.12
CA TRP A 76 19.30 9.50 3.83
C TRP A 76 20.50 9.66 2.88
N SER A 77 21.05 10.86 2.81
CA SER A 77 22.18 11.22 1.91
C SER A 77 23.50 10.47 2.19
N ASN A 78 23.58 9.71 3.29
CA ASN A 78 24.72 8.88 3.68
C ASN A 78 24.54 7.38 3.41
N VAL A 79 23.40 6.94 2.85
CA VAL A 79 23.19 5.55 2.40
C VAL A 79 22.89 5.51 0.91
N THR A 80 23.22 4.39 0.28
CA THR A 80 22.99 4.11 -1.15
C THR A 80 21.85 3.11 -1.36
N VAL A 81 20.97 3.41 -2.30
CA VAL A 81 19.75 2.64 -2.56
C VAL A 81 19.68 2.25 -4.03
N LEU A 82 19.40 0.98 -4.28
CA LEU A 82 19.08 0.44 -5.60
C LEU A 82 17.67 -0.15 -5.57
N CYS A 83 16.85 0.19 -6.55
CA CYS A 83 15.61 -0.51 -6.87
C CYS A 83 15.76 -1.20 -8.22
N ILE A 84 15.36 -2.47 -8.31
CA ILE A 84 15.44 -3.29 -9.53
C ILE A 84 14.02 -3.71 -9.93
N GLU A 85 13.62 -3.42 -11.16
CA GLU A 85 12.28 -3.67 -11.72
C GLU A 85 12.36 -4.44 -13.04
N ALA A 86 11.48 -5.44 -13.19
CA ALA A 86 11.46 -6.36 -14.33
C ALA A 86 10.85 -5.76 -15.60
N GLY A 87 9.96 -4.77 -15.48
CA GLY A 87 9.40 -4.01 -16.60
C GLY A 87 10.11 -2.68 -16.86
N GLY A 88 9.53 -1.91 -17.78
CA GLY A 88 10.05 -0.60 -18.19
C GLY A 88 9.70 0.56 -17.23
N ASP A 89 10.04 1.78 -17.65
CA ASP A 89 9.81 3.01 -16.89
C ASP A 89 8.43 3.66 -17.09
N GLY A 90 7.59 3.05 -17.94
CA GLY A 90 6.26 3.53 -18.31
C GLY A 90 6.23 4.54 -19.46
N SER A 91 7.37 5.01 -19.98
CA SER A 91 7.43 6.05 -21.03
C SER A 91 6.70 5.66 -22.32
N ASN A 92 6.85 4.42 -22.79
CA ASN A 92 6.14 3.87 -23.95
C ASN A 92 4.61 3.70 -23.74
N TYR A 93 4.13 3.92 -22.50
CA TYR A 93 2.78 3.62 -22.04
C TYR A 93 2.12 4.81 -21.33
N GLU A 94 2.71 6.01 -21.42
CA GLU A 94 2.35 7.19 -20.61
C GLU A 94 0.84 7.49 -20.60
N ASP A 95 0.18 7.45 -21.76
CA ASP A 95 -1.27 7.68 -21.86
C ASP A 95 -2.12 6.56 -21.25
N GLN A 96 -1.67 5.31 -21.31
CA GLN A 96 -2.38 4.16 -20.73
C GLN A 96 -2.20 4.04 -19.21
N ILE A 97 -1.12 4.62 -18.67
CA ILE A 97 -0.94 4.81 -17.23
C ILE A 97 -1.75 6.03 -16.76
N ASN A 98 -1.55 7.19 -17.39
CA ASN A 98 -1.98 8.47 -16.84
C ASN A 98 -3.49 8.76 -17.01
N ILE A 99 -4.14 8.31 -18.08
CA ILE A 99 -5.55 8.64 -18.36
C ILE A 99 -6.47 7.69 -17.59
N PRO A 100 -7.27 8.15 -16.59
CA PRO A 100 -7.99 7.24 -15.69
C PRO A 100 -8.92 6.26 -16.39
N GLY A 101 -9.74 6.73 -17.34
CA GLY A 101 -10.69 5.91 -18.09
C GLY A 101 -10.04 4.91 -19.07
N TYR A 102 -8.75 5.06 -19.40
CA TYR A 102 -8.03 4.05 -20.20
C TYR A 102 -7.85 2.74 -19.43
N SER A 103 -7.85 2.76 -18.09
CA SER A 103 -7.83 1.55 -17.23
C SER A 103 -8.92 0.53 -17.59
N TYR A 104 -10.01 0.99 -18.21
CA TYR A 104 -11.11 0.16 -18.68
C TYR A 104 -11.05 -0.13 -20.18
N LEU A 105 -11.03 0.90 -21.04
CA LEU A 105 -11.23 0.74 -22.49
C LEU A 105 -9.93 0.67 -23.33
N ASN A 106 -8.77 0.96 -22.73
CA ASN A 106 -7.46 0.94 -23.40
C ASN A 106 -6.35 0.52 -22.41
N SER A 107 -6.64 -0.51 -21.62
CA SER A 107 -5.86 -0.86 -20.43
C SER A 107 -4.50 -1.48 -20.77
N LEU A 108 -3.61 -1.53 -19.78
CA LEU A 108 -2.30 -2.19 -19.90
C LEU A 108 -2.38 -3.72 -19.81
N THR A 109 -3.55 -4.26 -19.55
CA THR A 109 -3.80 -5.70 -19.38
C THR A 109 -3.49 -6.46 -20.67
N GLY A 110 -2.71 -7.55 -20.56
CA GLY A 110 -2.23 -8.31 -21.72
C GLY A 110 -1.17 -7.59 -22.58
N THR A 111 -0.70 -6.40 -22.19
CA THR A 111 0.46 -5.74 -22.82
C THR A 111 1.78 -6.23 -22.21
N ALA A 112 2.92 -5.73 -22.70
CA ALA A 112 4.22 -6.01 -22.09
C ALA A 112 4.41 -5.37 -20.69
N TYR A 113 3.49 -4.48 -20.27
CA TYR A 113 3.46 -3.86 -18.94
C TYR A 113 2.60 -4.67 -17.93
N ASP A 114 2.19 -5.88 -18.31
CA ASP A 114 1.46 -6.84 -17.48
C ASP A 114 2.24 -8.16 -17.43
N TRP A 115 2.29 -8.78 -16.25
CA TRP A 115 2.83 -10.13 -16.08
C TRP A 115 1.97 -11.22 -16.73
N ALA A 116 0.68 -10.94 -16.96
CA ALA A 116 -0.28 -11.82 -17.63
C ALA A 116 -0.30 -13.24 -17.04
N TYR A 117 -0.32 -13.33 -15.69
CA TYR A 117 -0.46 -14.62 -15.02
C TYR A 117 -1.84 -15.24 -15.25
N ASN A 118 -1.93 -16.54 -15.06
CA ASN A 118 -3.18 -17.30 -15.03
C ASN A 118 -3.18 -18.19 -13.78
N THR A 119 -4.36 -18.44 -13.21
CA THR A 119 -4.49 -19.45 -12.17
C THR A 119 -4.37 -20.87 -12.75
N VAL A 120 -4.00 -21.83 -11.92
CA VAL A 120 -4.31 -23.23 -12.19
C VAL A 120 -5.83 -23.42 -12.33
N PRO A 121 -6.31 -24.51 -12.98
CA PRO A 121 -7.73 -24.86 -13.01
C PRO A 121 -8.35 -24.86 -11.61
N GLN A 122 -9.33 -23.97 -11.38
CA GLN A 122 -9.92 -23.77 -10.06
C GLN A 122 -10.99 -24.82 -9.78
N THR A 123 -10.62 -25.90 -9.09
CA THR A 123 -11.45 -27.10 -8.85
C THR A 123 -12.92 -26.75 -8.55
N ASP A 124 -13.13 -25.95 -7.51
CA ASP A 124 -14.46 -25.62 -7.01
C ASP A 124 -15.10 -24.41 -7.71
N ALA A 125 -14.39 -23.75 -8.64
CA ALA A 125 -14.92 -22.80 -9.62
C ALA A 125 -14.99 -23.43 -11.04
N LEU A 126 -15.59 -24.63 -11.11
CA LEU A 126 -15.85 -25.40 -12.34
C LEU A 126 -14.59 -25.83 -13.12
N SER A 127 -13.43 -25.96 -12.44
CA SER A 127 -12.11 -26.21 -13.05
C SER A 127 -11.70 -25.16 -14.09
N LEU A 128 -12.24 -23.95 -14.02
CA LEU A 128 -11.85 -22.85 -14.91
C LEU A 128 -10.51 -22.25 -14.48
N THR A 129 -9.62 -22.00 -15.43
CA THR A 129 -8.49 -21.07 -15.23
C THR A 129 -9.03 -19.64 -15.28
N LYS A 130 -8.55 -18.78 -14.39
CA LYS A 130 -8.89 -17.35 -14.32
C LYS A 130 -7.67 -16.51 -14.68
N TYR A 131 -7.87 -15.44 -15.44
CA TYR A 131 -6.81 -14.50 -15.78
C TYR A 131 -6.42 -13.63 -14.58
N TRP A 132 -5.13 -13.37 -14.38
CA TRP A 132 -4.59 -12.86 -13.12
C TRP A 132 -3.52 -11.75 -13.32
N PRO A 133 -3.86 -10.65 -14.01
CA PRO A 133 -2.94 -9.60 -14.41
C PRO A 133 -2.31 -8.86 -13.22
N ARG A 134 -1.04 -8.47 -13.36
CA ARG A 134 -0.26 -7.73 -12.35
C ARG A 134 0.70 -6.79 -13.09
N GLY A 135 0.84 -5.54 -12.63
CA GLY A 135 1.66 -4.56 -13.36
C GLY A 135 3.15 -4.92 -13.36
N LYS A 136 3.79 -4.79 -14.52
CA LYS A 136 5.20 -5.10 -14.77
C LYS A 136 5.93 -3.86 -15.30
N GLY A 137 6.58 -3.14 -14.39
CA GLY A 137 7.24 -1.87 -14.64
C GLY A 137 7.11 -0.93 -13.45
N LEU A 138 7.67 0.28 -13.56
CA LEU A 138 7.58 1.29 -12.49
C LEU A 138 6.11 1.62 -12.17
N GLY A 139 5.79 1.67 -10.86
CA GLY A 139 4.42 1.76 -10.34
C GLY A 139 3.78 0.39 -10.07
N GLY A 140 4.22 -0.67 -10.76
CA GLY A 140 3.68 -2.03 -10.66
C GLY A 140 2.17 -2.06 -10.87
N SER A 141 1.43 -2.84 -10.06
CA SER A 141 -0.03 -2.87 -10.11
C SER A 141 -0.72 -1.51 -9.91
N GLY A 142 -0.06 -0.54 -9.27
CA GLY A 142 -0.59 0.83 -9.11
C GLY A 142 -0.71 1.61 -10.43
N ALA A 143 0.03 1.23 -11.47
CA ALA A 143 0.00 1.84 -12.80
C ALA A 143 -1.08 1.25 -13.74
N ILE A 144 -1.75 0.17 -13.33
CA ILE A 144 -2.71 -0.62 -14.16
C ILE A 144 -4.08 -0.84 -13.51
N ASN A 145 -4.20 -0.74 -12.18
CA ASN A 145 -5.50 -0.95 -11.49
C ASN A 145 -6.52 0.16 -11.80
N GLY A 146 -7.78 -0.07 -11.43
CA GLY A 146 -8.91 0.87 -11.55
C GLY A 146 -8.93 2.04 -10.56
N LEU A 147 -7.77 2.53 -10.11
CA LEU A 147 -7.56 3.74 -9.31
C LEU A 147 -8.23 3.86 -7.92
N PHE A 148 -9.16 2.98 -7.53
CA PHE A 148 -9.82 3.00 -6.21
C PHE A 148 -8.85 3.23 -5.03
N TRP A 149 -9.29 4.08 -4.10
CA TRP A 149 -8.60 4.34 -2.85
C TRP A 149 -9.57 4.26 -1.66
N GLY A 150 -9.32 3.32 -0.75
CA GLY A 150 -10.12 3.11 0.46
C GLY A 150 -9.29 2.47 1.58
N ARG A 151 -9.91 2.29 2.75
CA ARG A 151 -9.33 1.61 3.92
C ARG A 151 -10.38 0.71 4.55
N ALA A 152 -9.93 -0.38 5.15
CA ALA A 152 -10.76 -1.32 5.88
C ALA A 152 -11.24 -0.74 7.23
N SER A 153 -12.15 -1.42 7.91
CA SER A 153 -12.58 -1.03 9.26
C SER A 153 -11.47 -1.24 10.28
N SER A 154 -11.52 -0.51 11.41
CA SER A 154 -10.45 -0.56 12.40
C SER A 154 -10.19 -1.98 12.93
N ILE A 155 -11.26 -2.74 13.18
CA ILE A 155 -11.19 -4.10 13.74
C ILE A 155 -10.44 -5.10 12.83
N GLU A 156 -10.38 -4.83 11.53
CA GLU A 156 -9.73 -5.68 10.53
C GLU A 156 -8.21 -5.52 10.56
N TYR A 157 -7.73 -4.30 10.78
CA TYR A 157 -6.32 -4.02 11.05
C TYR A 157 -5.93 -4.34 12.51
N ASP A 158 -6.82 -4.12 13.48
CA ASP A 158 -6.59 -4.49 14.88
C ASP A 158 -6.39 -6.02 15.02
N ALA A 159 -7.08 -6.83 14.20
CA ALA A 159 -6.86 -8.26 14.10
C ALA A 159 -5.42 -8.65 13.72
N TRP A 160 -4.69 -7.83 12.96
CA TRP A 160 -3.27 -8.09 12.65
C TRP A 160 -2.39 -8.01 13.91
N ALA A 161 -2.77 -7.18 14.89
CA ALA A 161 -2.14 -7.14 16.20
C ALA A 161 -2.63 -8.29 17.10
N THR A 162 -3.92 -8.64 17.07
CA THR A 162 -4.49 -9.82 17.77
C THR A 162 -3.81 -11.13 17.37
N LEU A 163 -3.47 -11.28 16.09
CA LEU A 163 -2.70 -12.42 15.56
C LEU A 163 -1.22 -12.39 15.93
N ASN A 164 -0.67 -11.22 16.33
CA ASN A 164 0.73 -11.01 16.69
C ASN A 164 0.90 -10.43 18.12
N PRO A 165 0.34 -11.07 19.17
CA PRO A 165 0.21 -10.46 20.51
C PRO A 165 1.55 -10.27 21.24
N ASN A 166 2.64 -10.86 20.74
CA ASN A 166 4.01 -10.72 21.26
C ASN A 166 4.94 -10.05 20.22
N GLY A 167 4.39 -9.21 19.34
CA GLY A 167 5.16 -8.52 18.30
C GLY A 167 6.08 -7.41 18.83
N ASN A 168 7.20 -7.18 18.14
CA ASN A 168 8.13 -6.07 18.43
C ASN A 168 7.59 -4.71 17.92
N GLU A 169 6.68 -4.74 16.95
CA GLU A 169 5.90 -3.60 16.46
C GLU A 169 4.43 -4.04 16.42
N THR A 170 3.49 -3.21 16.88
CA THR A 170 2.04 -3.48 16.72
C THR A 170 1.56 -3.01 15.35
N TRP A 171 0.58 -3.67 14.73
CA TRP A 171 0.07 -3.38 13.38
C TRP A 171 -1.43 -3.11 13.34
N ASN A 172 -1.95 -2.59 14.44
CA ASN A 172 -3.34 -2.19 14.64
C ASN A 172 -3.76 -0.98 13.77
N TRP A 173 -5.05 -0.63 13.80
CA TRP A 173 -5.63 0.50 13.06
C TRP A 173 -4.88 1.82 13.30
N GLU A 174 -4.59 2.15 14.55
CA GLU A 174 -3.93 3.42 14.90
C GLU A 174 -2.56 3.55 14.23
N GLU A 175 -1.74 2.49 14.27
CA GLU A 175 -0.45 2.47 13.59
C GLU A 175 -0.61 2.56 12.07
N ILE A 176 -1.34 1.64 11.45
CA ILE A 176 -1.38 1.55 9.99
C ILE A 176 -2.04 2.78 9.35
N ASN A 177 -3.16 3.26 9.90
CA ASN A 177 -3.86 4.43 9.40
C ASN A 177 -2.98 5.70 9.45
N ARG A 178 -2.13 5.84 10.47
CA ARG A 178 -1.14 6.93 10.55
C ARG A 178 -0.17 6.91 9.37
N TYR A 179 0.29 5.73 8.95
CA TYR A 179 1.19 5.58 7.79
C TYR A 179 0.47 5.68 6.44
N ILE A 180 -0.81 5.27 6.34
CA ILE A 180 -1.59 5.52 5.10
C ILE A 180 -1.86 7.03 4.95
N LYS A 181 -2.22 7.74 6.03
CA LYS A 181 -2.33 9.22 6.04
C LYS A 181 -1.01 9.93 5.71
N LYS A 182 0.14 9.35 6.05
CA LYS A 182 1.48 9.86 5.68
C LYS A 182 1.76 9.76 4.17
N ALA A 183 1.13 8.80 3.48
CA ALA A 183 1.22 8.63 2.03
C ALA A 183 0.20 9.50 1.26
N GLU A 184 -0.89 9.90 1.91
CA GLU A 184 -2.09 10.47 1.30
C GLU A 184 -2.13 12.00 1.26
N ASN A 185 -2.71 12.53 0.19
CA ASN A 185 -3.07 13.93 0.03
C ASN A 185 -4.42 14.07 -0.68
N LEU A 186 -5.49 14.25 0.09
CA LEU A 186 -6.85 14.41 -0.43
C LEU A 186 -7.11 15.82 -0.94
N THR A 187 -7.56 15.93 -2.20
CA THR A 187 -8.23 17.12 -2.74
C THR A 187 -9.72 16.83 -2.94
N ALA A 188 -10.57 17.45 -2.12
CA ALA A 188 -12.03 17.35 -2.23
C ALA A 188 -12.58 18.09 -3.48
N PRO A 189 -13.71 17.66 -4.06
CA PRO A 189 -14.37 18.35 -5.17
C PRO A 189 -15.22 19.52 -4.65
N SER A 190 -15.77 20.35 -5.55
CA SER A 190 -16.61 21.50 -5.17
C SER A 190 -17.91 21.10 -4.47
N GLU A 191 -18.46 21.99 -3.63
CA GLU A 191 -19.69 21.73 -2.86
C GLU A 191 -20.86 21.30 -3.76
N ASP A 192 -21.12 22.00 -4.87
CA ASP A 192 -22.12 21.64 -5.90
C ASP A 192 -21.95 20.19 -6.44
N PHE A 193 -20.71 19.70 -6.51
CA PHE A 193 -20.39 18.35 -7.01
C PHE A 193 -20.58 17.30 -5.92
N GLN A 194 -20.26 17.65 -4.67
CA GLN A 194 -20.57 16.82 -3.50
C GLN A 194 -22.09 16.67 -3.34
N GLU A 195 -22.85 17.78 -3.42
CA GLU A 195 -24.33 17.75 -3.37
C GLU A 195 -24.93 16.93 -4.50
N LYS A 196 -24.48 17.11 -5.75
CA LYS A 196 -24.99 16.37 -6.91
C LYS A 196 -24.90 14.85 -6.75
N PHE A 197 -23.80 14.34 -6.20
CA PHE A 197 -23.52 12.90 -6.12
C PHE A 197 -23.64 12.30 -4.70
N GLY A 198 -24.04 13.10 -3.71
CA GLY A 198 -24.13 12.67 -2.31
C GLY A 198 -22.78 12.40 -1.65
N ILE A 199 -21.68 12.98 -2.16
CA ILE A 199 -20.33 12.70 -1.67
C ILE A 199 -20.17 13.28 -0.26
N VAL A 200 -19.87 12.42 0.70
CA VAL A 200 -19.52 12.81 2.07
C VAL A 200 -18.01 12.78 2.21
N VAL A 201 -17.41 13.90 2.60
CA VAL A 201 -15.95 14.02 2.84
C VAL A 201 -15.67 14.34 4.30
N ASN A 202 -15.00 13.43 5.00
CA ASN A 202 -14.47 13.63 6.34
C ASN A 202 -12.96 13.90 6.26
N ALA A 203 -12.58 15.15 6.00
CA ALA A 203 -11.18 15.55 5.89
C ALA A 203 -10.30 15.13 7.10
N SER A 204 -10.87 14.91 8.29
CA SER A 204 -10.11 14.42 9.46
C SER A 204 -9.68 12.95 9.36
N ALA A 205 -10.37 12.13 8.55
CA ALA A 205 -9.97 10.76 8.24
C ALA A 205 -8.73 10.72 7.31
N HIS A 206 -8.52 11.75 6.50
CA HIS A 206 -7.51 11.76 5.45
C HIS A 206 -6.23 12.54 5.79
N GLY A 207 -5.15 12.26 5.07
CA GLY A 207 -3.95 13.08 4.96
C GLY A 207 -4.09 14.11 3.84
N ASP A 208 -3.31 15.19 3.98
CA ASP A 208 -3.40 16.44 3.22
C ASP A 208 -2.03 16.89 2.65
N ASN A 209 -0.98 16.09 2.87
CA ASN A 209 0.42 16.45 2.62
C ASN A 209 1.29 15.29 2.07
N GLY A 210 0.73 14.10 1.89
CA GLY A 210 1.45 12.94 1.36
C GLY A 210 1.78 13.00 -0.14
N PRO A 211 2.59 12.06 -0.66
CA PRO A 211 2.99 12.08 -2.07
C PRO A 211 1.92 11.58 -3.05
N ILE A 212 0.95 10.79 -2.59
CA ILE A 212 -0.13 10.23 -3.43
C ILE A 212 -1.32 11.19 -3.42
N GLN A 213 -1.66 11.70 -4.60
CA GLN A 213 -2.80 12.59 -4.80
C GLN A 213 -4.08 11.76 -4.88
N ILE A 214 -5.00 12.06 -3.98
CA ILE A 214 -6.31 11.41 -3.87
C ILE A 214 -7.39 12.43 -4.20
N GLY A 215 -8.40 12.02 -4.95
CA GLY A 215 -9.45 12.89 -5.45
C GLY A 215 -10.59 12.08 -6.07
N PHE A 216 -11.23 12.66 -7.08
CA PHE A 216 -12.42 12.12 -7.75
C PHE A 216 -12.33 12.37 -9.25
N SER A 217 -13.08 11.58 -10.02
CA SER A 217 -13.26 11.80 -11.45
C SER A 217 -13.95 13.15 -11.74
N GLU A 218 -13.41 13.98 -12.64
CA GLU A 218 -14.05 15.26 -13.02
C GLU A 218 -15.42 15.05 -13.69
N TYR A 219 -15.47 14.13 -14.66
CA TYR A 219 -16.72 13.62 -15.21
C TYR A 219 -17.18 12.39 -14.41
N ILE A 220 -18.44 12.42 -13.95
CA ILE A 220 -19.17 11.26 -13.39
C ILE A 220 -20.56 11.20 -14.07
N PHE A 221 -21.02 9.99 -14.39
CA PHE A 221 -22.33 9.73 -15.02
C PHE A 221 -23.51 10.07 -14.08
N ASP A 222 -24.60 10.65 -14.61
CA ASP A 222 -25.78 11.09 -13.81
C ASP A 222 -26.56 9.92 -13.15
N GLU A 223 -26.34 8.70 -13.61
CA GLU A 223 -26.81 7.46 -12.99
C GLU A 223 -26.17 7.23 -11.61
N VAL A 224 -24.92 7.65 -11.40
CA VAL A 224 -24.17 7.48 -10.14
C VAL A 224 -24.78 8.27 -8.99
N ALA A 225 -25.41 9.42 -9.27
CA ALA A 225 -26.12 10.22 -8.26
C ALA A 225 -27.28 9.47 -7.58
N LYS A 226 -27.74 8.36 -8.16
CA LYS A 226 -28.80 7.51 -7.60
C LYS A 226 -28.29 6.51 -6.57
N TRP A 227 -26.97 6.33 -6.46
CA TRP A 227 -26.33 5.32 -5.62
C TRP A 227 -26.67 5.49 -4.13
N ILE A 228 -26.11 6.50 -3.48
CA ILE A 228 -26.24 6.73 -2.03
C ILE A 228 -27.70 6.83 -1.57
N PRO A 229 -28.59 7.60 -2.22
CA PRO A 229 -30.01 7.66 -1.84
C PRO A 229 -30.76 6.32 -1.91
N THR A 230 -30.27 5.36 -2.71
CA THR A 230 -30.85 4.01 -2.74
C THR A 230 -30.39 3.16 -1.56
N TRP A 231 -29.14 3.31 -1.10
CA TRP A 231 -28.66 2.68 0.14
C TRP A 231 -29.39 3.24 1.37
N GLU A 232 -29.64 4.55 1.41
CA GLU A 232 -30.46 5.19 2.45
C GLU A 232 -31.91 4.68 2.44
N THR A 233 -32.47 4.43 1.25
CA THR A 233 -33.81 3.81 1.09
C THR A 233 -33.85 2.36 1.59
N LEU A 234 -32.70 1.66 1.66
CA LEU A 234 -32.56 0.35 2.30
C LEU A 234 -32.23 0.42 3.81
N GLY A 235 -32.08 1.62 4.38
CA GLY A 235 -31.77 1.83 5.80
C GLY A 235 -30.28 1.88 6.15
N LEU A 236 -29.40 1.87 5.15
CA LEU A 236 -27.96 2.13 5.32
C LEU A 236 -27.67 3.64 5.24
N SER A 237 -26.39 4.05 5.19
CA SER A 237 -26.01 5.46 5.13
C SER A 237 -24.93 5.75 4.09
N GLY A 238 -25.00 6.93 3.48
CA GLY A 238 -23.88 7.54 2.76
C GLY A 238 -22.88 8.14 3.74
N LYS A 239 -21.61 7.75 3.68
CA LYS A 239 -20.57 8.31 4.55
C LYS A 239 -19.17 8.16 3.95
N ASP A 240 -18.21 8.91 4.47
CA ASP A 240 -16.79 8.69 4.20
C ASP A 240 -16.32 7.40 4.91
N LEU A 241 -15.88 6.40 4.13
CA LEU A 241 -15.47 5.09 4.66
C LEU A 241 -14.04 5.06 5.21
N ALA A 242 -13.20 6.07 4.93
CA ALA A 242 -11.84 6.15 5.47
C ALA A 242 -11.80 6.40 6.99
N GLY A 243 -12.95 6.69 7.61
CA GLY A 243 -13.10 6.92 9.06
C GLY A 243 -12.92 5.69 9.96
N GLY A 244 -12.63 4.50 9.41
CA GLY A 244 -12.38 3.27 10.18
C GLY A 244 -13.60 2.36 10.35
N SER A 245 -14.64 2.54 9.54
CA SER A 245 -15.79 1.63 9.44
C SER A 245 -16.30 1.66 8.00
N THR A 246 -16.17 0.54 7.28
CA THR A 246 -16.57 0.43 5.87
C THR A 246 -18.09 0.33 5.68
N HIS A 247 -18.84 -0.04 6.72
CA HIS A 247 -20.28 -0.28 6.67
C HIS A 247 -21.11 0.91 6.14
N GLY A 248 -21.72 0.78 4.97
CA GLY A 248 -22.47 1.84 4.30
C GLY A 248 -22.11 1.98 2.82
N ALA A 249 -22.31 3.17 2.25
CA ALA A 249 -21.98 3.47 0.85
C ALA A 249 -21.22 4.78 0.69
N MET A 250 -20.43 4.88 -0.38
CA MET A 250 -19.77 6.11 -0.80
C MET A 250 -19.68 6.22 -2.33
N ILE A 251 -19.44 7.45 -2.80
CA ILE A 251 -18.65 7.65 -4.00
C ILE A 251 -17.20 7.66 -3.51
N SER A 252 -16.44 6.64 -3.93
CA SER A 252 -15.06 6.39 -3.50
C SER A 252 -14.14 7.52 -3.93
N THR A 253 -13.17 7.82 -3.08
CA THR A 253 -11.95 8.47 -3.53
C THR A 253 -11.17 7.57 -4.50
N SER A 254 -10.47 8.19 -5.44
CA SER A 254 -9.60 7.57 -6.45
C SER A 254 -8.19 8.17 -6.38
N THR A 255 -7.18 7.44 -6.83
CA THR A 255 -5.80 7.92 -6.97
C THR A 255 -5.64 8.84 -8.18
N ILE A 256 -6.35 9.96 -8.18
CA ILE A 256 -6.39 10.96 -9.25
C ILE A 256 -5.86 12.29 -8.73
N ASN A 257 -4.91 12.89 -9.45
CA ASN A 257 -4.50 14.26 -9.22
C ASN A 257 -5.56 15.22 -9.79
N MET A 258 -6.31 15.88 -8.91
CA MET A 258 -7.41 16.79 -9.28
C MET A 258 -6.98 17.97 -10.18
N GLN A 259 -5.70 18.33 -10.23
CA GLN A 259 -5.21 19.49 -11.00
C GLN A 259 -5.08 19.21 -12.51
N ASN A 260 -4.94 17.94 -12.90
CA ASN A 260 -4.70 17.51 -14.28
C ASN A 260 -5.41 16.19 -14.63
N GLN A 261 -6.24 15.66 -13.73
CA GLN A 261 -6.97 14.40 -13.84
C GLN A 261 -6.11 13.19 -14.28
N THR A 262 -4.82 13.18 -13.95
CA THR A 262 -3.97 11.99 -14.17
C THR A 262 -3.97 11.05 -12.98
N ARG A 263 -3.76 9.75 -13.22
CA ARG A 263 -3.40 8.76 -12.20
C ARG A 263 -2.27 9.27 -11.27
N SER A 264 -2.34 8.87 -10.00
CA SER A 264 -1.30 9.05 -8.98
C SER A 264 -0.84 7.69 -8.43
N ASP A 265 0.15 7.10 -9.09
CA ASP A 265 0.84 5.88 -8.63
C ASP A 265 2.17 6.18 -7.90
N SER A 266 2.90 5.14 -7.48
CA SER A 266 4.13 5.29 -6.69
C SER A 266 5.29 5.89 -7.48
N LYS A 267 5.31 5.82 -8.82
CA LYS A 267 6.29 6.52 -9.64
C LYS A 267 5.97 8.02 -9.65
N SER A 268 4.72 8.36 -10.00
CA SER A 268 4.27 9.75 -10.11
C SER A 268 4.27 10.52 -8.77
N GLY A 269 4.02 9.84 -7.64
CA GLY A 269 4.06 10.44 -6.31
C GLY A 269 5.44 10.41 -5.65
N TYR A 270 6.09 9.23 -5.58
CA TYR A 270 7.32 9.07 -4.80
C TYR A 270 8.62 9.28 -5.58
N ILE A 271 8.62 9.17 -6.92
CA ILE A 271 9.87 9.16 -7.72
C ILE A 271 10.00 10.41 -8.59
N ASP A 272 9.01 10.72 -9.39
CA ASP A 272 9.11 11.80 -10.39
C ASP A 272 9.23 13.20 -9.79
N PRO A 273 8.57 13.56 -8.67
CA PRO A 273 8.77 14.84 -7.98
C PRO A 273 10.15 14.99 -7.32
N LEU A 274 10.95 13.91 -7.20
CA LEU A 274 12.25 13.99 -6.52
C LEU A 274 13.29 14.73 -7.37
N PRO A 275 14.06 15.67 -6.78
CA PRO A 275 15.26 16.19 -7.44
C PRO A 275 16.29 15.05 -7.63
N PRO A 276 17.30 15.21 -8.51
CA PRO A 276 18.31 14.18 -8.75
C PRO A 276 19.14 13.82 -7.51
N ARG A 277 18.73 12.76 -6.79
CA ARG A 277 19.38 12.26 -5.56
C ARG A 277 20.65 11.45 -5.88
N SER A 278 21.81 11.84 -5.34
CA SER A 278 23.12 11.22 -5.67
C SER A 278 23.41 9.89 -4.97
N ASN A 279 22.37 9.14 -4.66
CA ASN A 279 22.40 7.95 -3.81
C ASN A 279 21.23 6.98 -4.11
N LEU A 280 20.47 7.21 -5.18
CA LEU A 280 19.37 6.35 -5.63
C LEU A 280 19.59 5.96 -7.10
N VAL A 281 19.57 4.67 -7.40
CA VAL A 281 19.48 4.13 -8.77
C VAL A 281 18.21 3.31 -8.91
N ILE A 282 17.57 3.41 -10.07
CA ILE A 282 16.42 2.58 -10.46
C ILE A 282 16.81 1.85 -11.74
N LEU A 283 16.97 0.54 -11.64
CA LEU A 283 17.29 -0.35 -12.74
C LEU A 283 16.01 -0.99 -13.27
N THR A 284 15.62 -0.66 -14.50
CA THR A 284 14.44 -1.21 -15.20
C THR A 284 14.85 -2.33 -16.17
N GLU A 285 13.86 -3.09 -16.65
CA GLU A 285 14.02 -4.19 -17.62
C GLU A 285 14.87 -5.38 -17.09
N GLN A 286 14.93 -5.56 -15.76
CA GLN A 286 15.73 -6.60 -15.10
C GLN A 286 14.95 -7.28 -13.97
N GLN A 287 14.69 -8.58 -14.09
CA GLN A 287 14.02 -9.35 -13.04
C GLN A 287 15.03 -9.81 -11.98
N VAL A 288 14.74 -9.58 -10.70
CA VAL A 288 15.48 -10.22 -9.61
C VAL A 288 15.15 -11.71 -9.57
N THR A 289 16.19 -12.55 -9.58
CA THR A 289 16.05 -14.01 -9.76
C THR A 289 16.30 -14.80 -8.47
N SER A 290 17.20 -14.34 -7.58
CA SER A 290 17.39 -14.91 -6.25
C SER A 290 18.14 -13.97 -5.30
N VAL A 291 18.05 -14.24 -4.00
CA VAL A 291 18.83 -13.60 -2.93
C VAL A 291 20.13 -14.38 -2.71
N ILE A 292 21.25 -13.67 -2.68
CA ILE A 292 22.58 -14.26 -2.50
C ILE A 292 22.87 -14.43 -1.01
N PHE A 293 23.20 -15.64 -0.59
CA PHE A 293 23.68 -15.97 0.75
C PHE A 293 25.11 -16.52 0.66
N ASN A 294 26.07 -15.80 1.22
CA ASN A 294 27.50 -16.16 1.17
C ASN A 294 27.97 -17.09 2.31
N GLY A 295 27.04 -17.64 3.10
CA GLY A 295 27.32 -18.49 4.27
C GLY A 295 27.57 -17.72 5.58
N SER A 296 27.53 -16.38 5.59
CA SER A 296 27.63 -15.60 6.83
C SER A 296 26.36 -15.71 7.67
N THR A 297 26.52 -15.76 8.99
CA THR A 297 25.44 -15.68 9.98
C THR A 297 25.68 -14.56 10.99
N ASP A 298 24.63 -14.12 11.67
CA ASP A 298 24.76 -13.33 12.90
C ASP A 298 25.19 -14.20 14.11
N ALA A 299 25.29 -13.56 15.28
CA ALA A 299 25.65 -14.22 16.54
C ALA A 299 24.56 -15.17 17.10
N SER A 300 23.36 -15.16 16.53
CA SER A 300 22.24 -16.05 16.85
C SER A 300 22.10 -17.20 15.84
N GLY A 301 22.94 -17.22 14.78
CA GLY A 301 22.90 -18.22 13.72
C GLY A 301 21.93 -17.91 12.58
N ASN A 302 21.29 -16.74 12.54
CA ASN A 302 20.45 -16.33 11.42
C ASN A 302 21.32 -16.04 10.19
N ILE A 303 20.90 -16.46 9.00
CA ILE A 303 21.68 -16.22 7.77
C ILE A 303 21.61 -14.75 7.33
N ILE A 304 22.69 -14.27 6.73
CA ILE A 304 22.81 -12.89 6.23
C ILE A 304 22.69 -12.90 4.71
N ALA A 305 21.68 -12.19 4.19
CA ALA A 305 21.55 -11.89 2.77
C ALA A 305 22.64 -10.89 2.37
N SER A 306 23.46 -11.23 1.38
CA SER A 306 24.63 -10.44 0.95
C SER A 306 24.39 -9.67 -0.35
N GLY A 307 23.25 -9.85 -1.02
CA GLY A 307 22.97 -9.28 -2.33
C GLY A 307 21.84 -9.99 -3.06
N VAL A 308 21.67 -9.71 -4.36
CA VAL A 308 20.73 -10.42 -5.26
C VAL A 308 21.35 -10.71 -6.63
N THR A 309 20.86 -11.75 -7.31
CA THR A 309 21.06 -11.96 -8.74
C THR A 309 19.89 -11.41 -9.54
N PHE A 310 20.14 -10.93 -10.76
CA PHE A 310 19.11 -10.40 -11.64
C PHE A 310 19.47 -10.57 -13.12
N GLN A 311 18.45 -10.60 -13.98
CA GLN A 311 18.57 -10.93 -15.41
C GLN A 311 17.31 -10.46 -16.17
N ALA A 312 17.43 -9.99 -17.41
CA ALA A 312 16.29 -9.45 -18.17
C ALA A 312 15.31 -10.52 -18.69
N ASN A 313 15.82 -11.69 -19.06
CA ASN A 313 15.09 -12.87 -19.53
C ASN A 313 16.03 -14.09 -19.54
N ALA A 314 15.50 -15.31 -19.64
CA ALA A 314 16.25 -16.56 -19.55
C ALA A 314 17.48 -16.68 -20.47
N ASN A 315 17.53 -15.94 -21.58
CA ASN A 315 18.62 -15.97 -22.57
C ASN A 315 19.65 -14.82 -22.40
N SER A 316 19.41 -13.90 -21.45
CA SER A 316 20.27 -12.74 -21.21
C SER A 316 21.45 -13.05 -20.28
N ALA A 317 22.44 -12.15 -20.21
CA ALA A 317 23.47 -12.23 -19.18
C ALA A 317 22.83 -12.09 -17.78
N SER A 318 23.28 -12.93 -16.84
CA SER A 318 22.93 -12.82 -15.42
C SER A 318 23.96 -11.94 -14.71
N TYR A 319 23.47 -11.07 -13.84
CA TYR A 319 24.23 -10.05 -13.13
C TYR A 319 23.97 -10.14 -11.62
N SER A 320 24.80 -9.48 -10.81
CA SER A 320 24.60 -9.42 -9.36
C SER A 320 25.02 -8.10 -8.74
N VAL A 321 24.46 -7.79 -7.58
CA VAL A 321 24.78 -6.64 -6.72
C VAL A 321 24.82 -7.07 -5.27
N GLN A 322 25.62 -6.38 -4.46
CA GLN A 322 25.78 -6.64 -3.03
C GLN A 322 24.92 -5.67 -2.20
N ALA A 323 24.43 -6.15 -1.06
CA ALA A 323 23.72 -5.34 -0.07
C ALA A 323 24.56 -5.22 1.22
N ASN A 324 25.02 -4.00 1.54
CA ASN A 324 25.84 -3.72 2.72
C ASN A 324 25.01 -3.69 4.01
N LYS A 325 23.69 -3.47 3.92
CA LYS A 325 22.76 -3.48 5.04
C LYS A 325 21.66 -4.52 4.86
N GLU A 326 20.69 -4.28 3.98
CA GLU A 326 19.49 -5.14 3.87
C GLU A 326 19.04 -5.36 2.41
N VAL A 327 18.48 -6.55 2.16
CA VAL A 327 17.74 -6.88 0.93
C VAL A 327 16.25 -6.79 1.24
N LEU A 328 15.51 -6.10 0.38
CA LEU A 328 14.10 -5.77 0.58
C LEU A 328 13.28 -6.29 -0.59
N LEU A 329 12.46 -7.32 -0.37
CA LEU A 329 11.57 -7.86 -1.39
C LEU A 329 10.27 -7.06 -1.42
N ALA A 330 9.93 -6.53 -2.60
CA ALA A 330 8.73 -5.76 -2.88
C ALA A 330 8.10 -6.20 -4.22
N GLY A 331 8.25 -7.49 -4.56
CA GLY A 331 7.75 -8.12 -5.78
C GLY A 331 6.25 -8.43 -5.75
N GLY A 332 5.56 -8.05 -4.68
CA GLY A 332 4.15 -8.33 -4.46
C GLY A 332 3.88 -9.79 -4.15
N THR A 333 2.60 -10.10 -3.97
CA THR A 333 2.08 -11.41 -3.57
C THR A 333 2.49 -12.58 -4.47
N VAL A 334 2.91 -12.32 -5.72
CA VAL A 334 3.47 -13.35 -6.63
C VAL A 334 5.01 -13.35 -6.62
N GLY A 335 5.65 -12.20 -6.80
CA GLY A 335 7.10 -12.12 -6.98
C GLY A 335 7.91 -12.36 -5.72
N SER A 336 7.47 -11.84 -4.56
CA SER A 336 8.19 -12.00 -3.30
C SER A 336 8.29 -13.46 -2.81
N PRO A 337 7.22 -14.30 -2.81
CA PRO A 337 7.37 -15.72 -2.48
C PRO A 337 8.16 -16.50 -3.53
N GLN A 338 8.03 -16.17 -4.83
CA GLN A 338 8.83 -16.80 -5.89
C GLN A 338 10.34 -16.57 -5.69
N ILE A 339 10.74 -15.33 -5.41
CA ILE A 339 12.15 -14.99 -5.13
C ILE A 339 12.65 -15.75 -3.90
N LEU A 340 11.88 -15.81 -2.81
CA LEU A 340 12.25 -16.55 -1.61
C LEU A 340 12.43 -18.06 -1.88
N GLN A 341 11.46 -18.69 -2.54
CA GLN A 341 11.50 -20.13 -2.87
C GLN A 341 12.73 -20.46 -3.75
N LEU A 342 12.98 -19.68 -4.80
CA LEU A 342 14.18 -19.83 -5.65
C LEU A 342 15.50 -19.54 -4.91
N SER A 343 15.46 -18.82 -3.80
CA SER A 343 16.61 -18.57 -2.91
C SER A 343 16.84 -19.67 -1.87
N GLY A 344 16.02 -20.72 -1.87
CA GLY A 344 16.06 -21.79 -0.86
C GLY A 344 15.35 -21.44 0.46
N ILE A 345 14.43 -20.49 0.46
CA ILE A 345 13.59 -20.14 1.62
C ILE A 345 12.14 -20.45 1.27
N GLY A 346 11.60 -21.52 1.84
CA GLY A 346 10.27 -22.02 1.47
C GLY A 346 10.04 -23.47 1.91
N PRO A 347 8.93 -24.08 1.48
CA PRO A 347 8.51 -25.39 1.97
C PRO A 347 9.51 -26.47 1.55
N ASN A 348 10.11 -27.16 2.52
CA ASN A 348 11.22 -28.08 2.24
C ASN A 348 10.86 -29.21 1.25
N HIS A 349 9.63 -29.71 1.27
CA HIS A 349 9.16 -30.73 0.32
C HIS A 349 9.14 -30.20 -1.13
N LEU A 350 8.77 -28.93 -1.33
CA LEU A 350 8.71 -28.29 -2.64
C LEU A 350 10.12 -28.07 -3.19
N LEU A 351 10.98 -27.48 -2.37
CA LEU A 351 12.34 -27.12 -2.75
C LEU A 351 13.18 -28.36 -3.08
N SER A 352 13.11 -29.39 -2.24
CA SER A 352 13.83 -30.65 -2.48
C SER A 352 13.32 -31.41 -3.72
N ASN A 353 12.01 -31.39 -4.01
CA ASN A 353 11.45 -31.95 -5.25
C ASN A 353 11.95 -31.24 -6.52
N LEU A 354 12.31 -29.95 -6.43
CA LEU A 354 12.91 -29.18 -7.53
C LEU A 354 14.44 -29.19 -7.53
N GLY A 355 15.09 -29.88 -6.59
CA GLY A 355 16.55 -29.92 -6.45
C GLY A 355 17.17 -28.62 -5.90
N ILE A 356 16.39 -27.81 -5.18
CA ILE A 356 16.85 -26.59 -4.51
C ILE A 356 17.26 -26.93 -3.07
N ASP A 357 18.47 -26.55 -2.66
CA ASP A 357 18.94 -26.69 -1.28
C ASP A 357 18.16 -25.75 -0.33
N THR A 358 17.26 -26.33 0.48
CA THR A 358 16.54 -25.61 1.54
C THR A 358 17.51 -25.02 2.56
N LYS A 359 17.57 -23.68 2.62
CA LYS A 359 18.32 -22.91 3.63
C LYS A 359 17.47 -22.67 4.88
N ILE A 360 16.19 -22.39 4.70
CA ILE A 360 15.21 -22.21 5.77
C ILE A 360 13.88 -22.80 5.32
N ASP A 361 13.38 -23.78 6.08
CA ASP A 361 12.02 -24.29 5.92
C ASP A 361 11.02 -23.27 6.51
N LEU A 362 10.16 -22.73 5.64
CA LEU A 362 9.12 -21.74 5.94
C LEU A 362 7.92 -21.95 5.01
N PRO A 363 6.70 -21.62 5.44
CA PRO A 363 5.48 -21.77 4.62
C PRO A 363 5.33 -20.65 3.57
N VAL A 364 6.42 -20.28 2.89
CA VAL A 364 6.42 -19.27 1.82
C VAL A 364 5.51 -19.73 0.69
N GLY A 365 4.55 -18.88 0.32
CA GLY A 365 3.57 -19.15 -0.72
C GLY A 365 2.23 -19.67 -0.21
N TYR A 366 2.10 -20.10 1.05
CA TYR A 366 0.82 -20.50 1.65
C TYR A 366 0.01 -19.27 2.15
N ASN A 367 -1.23 -19.52 2.60
CA ASN A 367 -2.16 -18.50 3.12
C ASN A 367 -2.55 -17.41 2.10
N LEU A 368 -2.47 -17.70 0.79
CA LEU A 368 -2.99 -16.80 -0.24
C LEU A 368 -4.48 -16.54 0.01
N GLN A 369 -4.85 -15.27 0.03
CA GLN A 369 -6.24 -14.78 0.03
C GLN A 369 -6.36 -13.76 -1.10
N ASP A 370 -7.54 -13.67 -1.73
CA ASP A 370 -7.85 -12.72 -2.80
C ASP A 370 -9.36 -12.54 -2.86
N HIS A 371 -9.84 -11.34 -3.22
CA HIS A 371 -11.28 -11.13 -3.41
C HIS A 371 -11.75 -11.81 -4.68
N VAL A 372 -12.84 -12.57 -4.56
CA VAL A 372 -13.54 -13.19 -5.69
C VAL A 372 -14.83 -12.41 -5.95
N SER A 373 -15.02 -11.98 -7.20
CA SER A 373 -16.13 -11.11 -7.60
C SER A 373 -16.80 -11.58 -8.90
N TYR A 374 -18.03 -11.15 -9.16
CA TYR A 374 -18.70 -11.32 -10.46
C TYR A 374 -19.75 -10.22 -10.66
N SER A 375 -20.24 -10.03 -11.89
CA SER A 375 -21.24 -9.01 -12.19
C SER A 375 -22.64 -9.57 -12.48
N MET A 376 -23.66 -8.85 -11.99
CA MET A 376 -25.06 -8.94 -12.41
C MET A 376 -25.40 -7.69 -13.23
N TYR A 377 -26.33 -7.80 -14.18
CA TYR A 377 -26.63 -6.75 -15.16
C TYR A 377 -28.13 -6.50 -15.35
N TRP A 378 -28.47 -5.24 -15.59
CA TRP A 378 -29.84 -4.75 -15.80
C TRP A 378 -29.92 -3.82 -17.01
N SER A 379 -31.02 -3.89 -17.76
CA SER A 379 -31.33 -2.97 -18.85
C SER A 379 -31.73 -1.59 -18.36
N THR A 380 -31.33 -0.55 -19.10
CA THR A 380 -31.61 0.86 -18.79
C THR A 380 -32.73 1.43 -19.66
N PRO A 381 -33.26 2.63 -19.30
CA PRO A 381 -33.98 3.46 -20.25
C PRO A 381 -33.19 3.68 -21.55
N GLN A 382 -33.90 3.83 -22.67
CA GLN A 382 -33.27 4.13 -23.95
C GLN A 382 -32.65 5.54 -23.90
N GLY A 383 -31.35 5.64 -24.15
CA GLY A 383 -30.62 6.91 -24.14
C GLY A 383 -29.95 7.26 -22.81
N THR A 384 -30.09 6.42 -21.77
CA THR A 384 -29.16 6.41 -20.63
C THR A 384 -27.73 6.26 -21.16
N LEU A 385 -26.82 7.09 -20.65
CA LEU A 385 -25.41 7.07 -21.05
C LEU A 385 -24.65 6.10 -20.14
N THR A 386 -23.93 5.14 -20.71
CA THR A 386 -23.07 4.20 -19.97
C THR A 386 -21.71 4.08 -20.67
N TRP A 387 -20.78 3.29 -20.13
CA TRP A 387 -19.49 3.09 -20.81
C TRP A 387 -19.63 2.43 -22.19
N SER A 388 -20.76 1.75 -22.43
CA SER A 388 -21.11 1.21 -23.75
C SER A 388 -21.06 2.27 -24.86
N ASN A 389 -21.57 3.48 -24.60
CA ASN A 389 -21.66 4.57 -25.57
C ASN A 389 -20.29 5.08 -26.03
N LEU A 390 -19.33 5.21 -25.11
CA LEU A 390 -17.95 5.56 -25.48
C LEU A 390 -17.27 4.38 -26.19
N SER A 391 -17.37 3.17 -25.66
CA SER A 391 -16.71 1.98 -26.24
C SER A 391 -17.14 1.68 -27.68
N ALA A 392 -18.37 2.04 -28.07
CA ALA A 392 -18.94 1.78 -29.40
C ALA A 392 -18.65 2.88 -30.44
N SER A 393 -18.14 4.06 -30.04
CA SER A 393 -18.00 5.23 -30.93
C SER A 393 -16.57 5.78 -30.95
N SER A 394 -15.81 5.45 -32.00
CA SER A 394 -14.45 5.98 -32.22
C SER A 394 -14.42 7.50 -32.43
N THR A 395 -15.51 8.08 -32.96
CA THR A 395 -15.69 9.54 -33.03
C THR A 395 -15.75 10.13 -31.62
N LEU A 396 -16.62 9.61 -30.74
CA LEU A 396 -16.76 10.11 -29.38
C LEU A 396 -15.49 9.87 -28.55
N GLN A 397 -14.80 8.74 -28.74
CA GLN A 397 -13.47 8.47 -28.15
C GLN A 397 -12.45 9.55 -28.53
N SER A 398 -12.43 9.95 -29.81
CA SER A 398 -11.52 10.97 -30.33
C SER A 398 -11.89 12.37 -29.82
N GLU A 399 -13.18 12.70 -29.76
CA GLU A 399 -13.70 13.97 -29.26
C GLU A 399 -13.42 14.13 -27.75
N GLN A 400 -13.71 13.11 -26.95
CA GLN A 400 -13.42 13.10 -25.52
C GLN A 400 -11.92 13.06 -25.22
N LEU A 401 -11.10 12.42 -26.08
CA LEU A 401 -9.64 12.44 -25.93
C LEU A 401 -9.08 13.83 -26.24
N ALA A 402 -9.59 14.49 -27.29
CA ALA A 402 -9.23 15.87 -27.59
C ALA A 402 -9.65 16.83 -26.46
N GLN A 403 -10.82 16.61 -25.84
CA GLN A 403 -11.26 17.33 -24.66
C GLN A 403 -10.26 17.13 -23.50
N TYR A 404 -10.08 15.89 -23.02
CA TYR A 404 -9.15 15.56 -21.93
C TYR A 404 -7.74 16.14 -22.16
N LYS A 405 -7.18 16.00 -23.37
CA LYS A 405 -5.85 16.53 -23.72
C LYS A 405 -5.77 18.06 -23.81
N SER A 406 -6.90 18.76 -23.86
CA SER A 406 -6.97 20.23 -23.94
C SER A 406 -7.14 20.92 -22.59
N ASN A 407 -7.87 20.31 -21.65
CA ASN A 407 -8.30 20.94 -20.40
C ASN A 407 -8.51 19.97 -19.23
N PHE A 408 -8.19 18.68 -19.39
CA PHE A 408 -8.37 17.63 -18.39
C PHE A 408 -9.83 17.38 -17.95
N THR A 409 -10.81 17.58 -18.85
CA THR A 409 -12.22 17.28 -18.58
C THR A 409 -12.83 16.26 -19.54
N GLY A 410 -14.03 15.77 -19.20
CA GLY A 410 -14.83 14.86 -20.03
C GLY A 410 -14.59 13.39 -19.73
N MET A 411 -15.32 12.52 -20.43
CA MET A 411 -15.57 11.14 -20.00
C MET A 411 -14.32 10.34 -19.65
N TRP A 412 -13.17 10.56 -20.32
CA TRP A 412 -11.92 9.85 -20.05
C TRP A 412 -11.30 10.09 -18.66
N THR A 413 -11.78 11.05 -17.87
CA THR A 413 -11.42 11.17 -16.46
C THR A 413 -12.11 10.11 -15.58
N TYR A 414 -13.22 9.52 -16.04
CA TYR A 414 -14.08 8.67 -15.22
C TYR A 414 -13.47 7.31 -14.89
N VAL A 415 -13.61 6.93 -13.63
CA VAL A 415 -13.45 5.56 -13.14
C VAL A 415 -14.69 5.13 -12.38
N ASN A 416 -14.95 3.82 -12.24
CA ASN A 416 -16.04 3.38 -11.37
C ASN A 416 -15.71 3.84 -9.94
N GLU A 417 -16.58 4.61 -9.29
CA GLU A 417 -16.36 5.14 -7.94
C GLU A 417 -17.48 4.78 -6.96
N ALA A 418 -18.67 4.41 -7.44
CA ALA A 418 -19.81 4.08 -6.56
C ALA A 418 -19.68 2.69 -5.93
N VAL A 419 -19.32 2.65 -4.65
CA VAL A 419 -19.12 1.42 -3.85
C VAL A 419 -19.97 1.42 -2.58
N GLY A 420 -20.20 0.23 -2.03
CA GLY A 420 -20.83 0.07 -0.73
C GLY A 420 -20.58 -1.31 -0.14
N TYR A 421 -20.57 -1.37 1.18
CA TYR A 421 -20.10 -2.50 1.97
C TYR A 421 -21.17 -2.84 3.02
N PRO A 422 -22.04 -3.83 2.77
CA PRO A 422 -23.09 -4.23 3.70
C PRO A 422 -22.58 -5.30 4.69
N SER A 423 -23.07 -5.27 5.92
CA SER A 423 -22.81 -6.32 6.92
C SER A 423 -23.57 -7.59 6.59
N MET A 424 -23.21 -8.71 7.23
CA MET A 424 -24.00 -9.94 7.11
C MET A 424 -25.46 -9.72 7.56
N SER A 425 -25.70 -8.79 8.50
CA SER A 425 -27.05 -8.49 8.98
C SER A 425 -27.91 -7.77 7.93
N ASP A 426 -27.33 -6.88 7.11
CA ASP A 426 -28.00 -6.20 6.00
C ASP A 426 -28.24 -7.14 4.81
N ILE A 427 -27.22 -7.96 4.51
CA ILE A 427 -27.25 -8.98 3.45
C ILE A 427 -28.36 -10.00 3.73
N MET A 428 -28.51 -10.44 4.99
CA MET A 428 -29.58 -11.35 5.43
C MET A 428 -30.89 -10.66 5.84
N GLN A 429 -30.92 -9.32 5.96
CA GLN A 429 -32.01 -8.51 6.54
C GLN A 429 -32.41 -8.94 7.97
N SER A 430 -31.48 -9.49 8.74
CA SER A 430 -31.75 -10.09 10.05
C SER A 430 -30.45 -10.37 10.81
N SER A 431 -30.20 -9.63 11.89
CA SER A 431 -29.07 -9.86 12.80
C SER A 431 -29.13 -11.24 13.47
N SER A 432 -30.33 -11.77 13.76
CA SER A 432 -30.48 -13.11 14.34
C SER A 432 -30.17 -14.23 13.33
N SER A 433 -30.41 -13.98 12.04
CA SER A 433 -29.96 -14.88 10.97
C SER A 433 -28.45 -14.84 10.82
N ALA A 434 -27.84 -13.64 10.87
CA ALA A 434 -26.38 -13.47 10.87
C ALA A 434 -25.71 -14.17 12.06
N SER A 435 -26.22 -14.00 13.29
CA SER A 435 -25.70 -14.74 14.46
C SER A 435 -25.89 -16.25 14.35
N SER A 436 -26.98 -16.72 13.74
CA SER A 436 -27.20 -18.15 13.47
C SER A 436 -26.20 -18.70 12.44
N TYR A 437 -25.89 -17.91 11.41
CA TYR A 437 -24.91 -18.21 10.39
C TYR A 437 -23.49 -18.25 10.96
N ALA A 438 -23.09 -17.22 11.72
CA ALA A 438 -21.83 -17.16 12.44
C ALA A 438 -21.65 -18.36 13.39
N SER A 439 -22.71 -18.76 14.11
CA SER A 439 -22.71 -19.96 14.96
C SER A 439 -22.47 -21.26 14.18
N ALA A 440 -23.02 -21.37 12.96
CA ALA A 440 -22.81 -22.51 12.08
C ALA A 440 -21.36 -22.56 11.55
N VAL A 441 -20.82 -21.41 11.10
CA VAL A 441 -19.41 -21.27 10.71
C VAL A 441 -18.49 -21.64 11.86
N SER A 442 -18.75 -21.13 13.07
CA SER A 442 -18.01 -21.43 14.30
C SER A 442 -17.93 -22.93 14.57
N SER A 443 -19.06 -23.61 14.43
CA SER A 443 -19.19 -25.07 14.60
C SER A 443 -18.43 -25.87 13.53
N ALA A 444 -18.09 -25.25 12.39
CA ALA A 444 -17.42 -25.89 11.27
C ALA A 444 -15.91 -25.60 11.20
N ILE A 445 -15.36 -24.66 11.98
CA ILE A 445 -13.95 -24.21 11.89
C ILE A 445 -12.97 -25.39 11.90
N ASP A 446 -13.10 -26.34 12.82
CA ASP A 446 -12.19 -27.48 12.92
C ASP A 446 -12.28 -28.44 11.72
N SER A 447 -13.46 -28.59 11.12
CA SER A 447 -13.63 -29.36 9.88
C SER A 447 -13.05 -28.61 8.66
N MET A 448 -13.24 -27.29 8.57
CA MET A 448 -12.66 -26.47 7.50
C MET A 448 -11.13 -26.54 7.53
N VAL A 449 -10.51 -26.32 8.70
CA VAL A 449 -9.05 -26.41 8.86
C VAL A 449 -8.55 -27.82 8.55
N THR A 450 -9.24 -28.87 8.99
CA THR A 450 -8.87 -30.27 8.70
C THR A 450 -8.90 -30.58 7.20
N ASN A 451 -9.98 -30.21 6.51
CA ASN A 451 -10.15 -30.53 5.09
C ASN A 451 -9.13 -29.77 4.21
N ILE A 452 -8.93 -28.48 4.45
CA ILE A 452 -7.95 -27.65 3.71
C ILE A 452 -6.52 -28.13 3.98
N THR A 453 -6.21 -28.50 5.22
CA THR A 453 -4.92 -29.13 5.57
C THR A 453 -4.68 -30.38 4.73
N SER A 454 -5.72 -31.19 4.52
CA SER A 454 -5.63 -32.42 3.71
C SER A 454 -5.52 -32.19 2.20
N TRP A 455 -6.04 -31.10 1.62
CA TRP A 455 -6.03 -30.89 0.16
C TRP A 455 -4.98 -29.89 -0.34
N LEU A 456 -4.40 -29.06 0.54
CA LEU A 456 -3.26 -28.18 0.24
C LEU A 456 -1.93 -28.68 0.81
N ASP A 457 -1.92 -29.80 1.55
CA ASP A 457 -0.77 -30.30 2.32
C ASP A 457 -0.19 -29.20 3.23
N LEU A 458 -1.04 -28.66 4.12
CA LEU A 458 -0.63 -27.56 5.00
C LEU A 458 0.27 -28.07 6.14
N PRO A 459 1.40 -27.40 6.43
CA PRO A 459 2.14 -27.62 7.67
C PRO A 459 1.31 -27.32 8.92
N ASP A 460 1.50 -28.06 10.01
CA ASP A 460 0.79 -27.89 11.30
C ASP A 460 0.76 -26.44 11.80
N SER A 461 1.83 -25.68 11.57
CA SER A 461 1.91 -24.26 11.94
C SER A 461 0.97 -23.37 11.12
N VAL A 462 0.82 -23.65 9.82
CA VAL A 462 -0.14 -22.96 8.95
C VAL A 462 -1.57 -23.32 9.34
N ALA A 463 -1.86 -24.60 9.61
CA ALA A 463 -3.16 -25.03 10.12
C ALA A 463 -3.52 -24.36 11.47
N THR A 464 -2.53 -24.22 12.36
CA THR A 464 -2.66 -23.49 13.64
C THR A 464 -3.00 -22.02 13.43
N GLY A 465 -2.28 -21.32 12.54
CA GLY A 465 -2.57 -19.92 12.21
C GLY A 465 -3.90 -19.72 11.50
N LEU A 466 -4.29 -20.67 10.63
CA LEU A 466 -5.55 -20.64 9.91
C LEU A 466 -6.76 -20.78 10.84
N LYS A 467 -6.67 -21.61 11.88
CA LYS A 467 -7.71 -21.69 12.92
C LYS A 467 -7.94 -20.33 13.60
N SER A 468 -6.88 -19.62 13.97
CA SER A 468 -7.00 -18.29 14.58
C SER A 468 -7.56 -17.23 13.61
N GLN A 469 -7.20 -17.30 12.33
CA GLN A 469 -7.80 -16.46 11.29
C GLN A 469 -9.32 -16.68 11.17
N TYR A 470 -9.77 -17.94 11.12
CA TYR A 470 -11.20 -18.26 11.00
C TYR A 470 -12.03 -17.90 12.23
N GLN A 471 -11.44 -17.92 13.43
CA GLN A 471 -12.13 -17.44 14.64
C GLN A 471 -12.45 -15.95 14.51
N ILE A 472 -11.48 -15.14 14.10
CA ILE A 472 -11.65 -13.69 13.85
C ILE A 472 -12.66 -13.44 12.71
N GLN A 473 -12.50 -14.11 11.56
CA GLN A 473 -13.44 -13.96 10.44
C GLN A 473 -14.87 -14.38 10.79
N GLN A 474 -15.04 -15.35 11.70
CA GLN A 474 -16.36 -15.76 12.20
C GLN A 474 -16.97 -14.69 13.12
N GLU A 475 -16.19 -14.04 13.96
CA GLU A 475 -16.67 -12.95 14.83
C GLU A 475 -17.20 -11.78 13.98
N TRP A 476 -16.50 -11.43 12.90
CA TRP A 476 -16.91 -10.40 11.94
C TRP A 476 -18.26 -10.65 11.25
N LEU A 477 -18.75 -11.89 11.17
CA LEU A 477 -20.09 -12.20 10.63
C LEU A 477 -21.24 -11.65 11.51
N THR A 478 -20.94 -11.12 12.68
CA THR A 478 -21.88 -10.44 13.58
C THR A 478 -21.57 -8.96 13.83
N GLU A 479 -20.54 -8.41 13.19
CA GLU A 479 -20.10 -7.00 13.33
C GLU A 479 -20.57 -6.13 12.16
N ASP A 480 -20.65 -4.81 12.40
CA ASP A 480 -20.97 -3.79 11.39
C ASP A 480 -19.76 -3.47 10.49
N ILE A 481 -19.28 -4.47 9.73
CA ILE A 481 -18.25 -4.34 8.69
C ILE A 481 -18.68 -4.98 7.36
N GLY A 482 -18.09 -4.54 6.25
CA GLY A 482 -18.37 -5.06 4.91
C GLY A 482 -18.02 -6.52 4.71
N GLN A 483 -19.01 -7.41 4.62
CA GLN A 483 -18.77 -8.81 4.22
C GLN A 483 -18.70 -8.98 2.69
N LEU A 484 -19.26 -8.01 1.97
CA LEU A 484 -19.18 -7.88 0.52
C LEU A 484 -18.73 -6.47 0.15
N GLU A 485 -18.07 -6.31 -0.99
CA GLU A 485 -18.09 -5.06 -1.76
C GLU A 485 -19.16 -5.19 -2.83
N ILE A 486 -19.92 -4.10 -3.01
CA ILE A 486 -20.98 -3.97 -4.00
C ILE A 486 -20.68 -2.71 -4.81
N VAL A 487 -20.38 -2.86 -6.11
CA VAL A 487 -19.96 -1.74 -6.99
C VAL A 487 -21.00 -1.50 -8.08
N LEU A 488 -21.48 -0.26 -8.23
CA LEU A 488 -22.24 0.13 -9.42
C LEU A 488 -21.29 0.31 -10.60
N THR A 489 -21.37 -0.58 -11.59
CA THR A 489 -20.49 -0.54 -12.76
C THR A 489 -21.22 -0.01 -14.00
N LEU A 490 -20.61 0.99 -14.62
CA LEU A 490 -21.07 1.60 -15.87
C LEU A 490 -20.69 0.72 -17.09
N LEU A 491 -19.88 -0.33 -16.87
CA LEU A 491 -19.41 -1.31 -17.85
C LEU A 491 -20.47 -2.41 -18.08
N GLY A 492 -21.63 -2.03 -18.63
CA GLY A 492 -22.67 -2.99 -19.01
C GLY A 492 -22.16 -4.13 -19.90
N ASN A 493 -22.79 -5.29 -19.79
CA ASN A 493 -22.51 -6.48 -20.61
C ASN A 493 -22.80 -6.20 -22.10
N GLY A 494 -23.85 -5.43 -22.39
CA GLY A 494 -24.22 -4.88 -23.68
C GLY A 494 -24.27 -3.34 -23.70
N GLY A 495 -25.13 -2.80 -24.57
CA GLY A 495 -25.43 -1.36 -24.66
C GLY A 495 -26.83 -1.06 -24.13
N ASN A 496 -26.98 0.07 -23.41
CA ASN A 496 -28.15 0.37 -22.56
C ASN A 496 -28.27 -0.64 -21.40
N GLU A 497 -27.15 -0.93 -20.73
CA GLU A 497 -27.09 -1.76 -19.52
C GLU A 497 -26.17 -1.15 -18.46
N LEU A 498 -26.53 -1.34 -17.20
CA LEU A 498 -25.71 -1.11 -16.00
C LEU A 498 -25.48 -2.44 -15.27
N GLY A 499 -24.43 -2.53 -14.49
CA GLY A 499 -24.18 -3.70 -13.64
C GLY A 499 -24.04 -3.36 -12.16
N ILE A 500 -24.25 -4.37 -11.32
CA ILE A 500 -23.75 -4.40 -9.94
C ILE A 500 -22.75 -5.56 -9.85
N GLN A 501 -21.51 -5.23 -9.51
CA GLN A 501 -20.50 -6.21 -9.11
C GLN A 501 -20.74 -6.61 -7.65
N VAL A 502 -20.59 -7.89 -7.33
CA VAL A 502 -20.66 -8.44 -5.97
C VAL A 502 -19.35 -9.17 -5.70
N ALA A 503 -18.68 -8.85 -4.59
CA ALA A 503 -17.35 -9.37 -4.28
C ALA A 503 -17.13 -9.74 -2.82
N LEU A 504 -16.55 -10.92 -2.57
CA LEU A 504 -16.30 -11.45 -1.23
C LEU A 504 -15.04 -10.84 -0.60
N GLN A 505 -15.23 -10.11 0.51
CA GLN A 505 -14.15 -9.40 1.21
C GLN A 505 -13.40 -10.29 2.21
N HIS A 506 -14.10 -11.21 2.87
CA HIS A 506 -13.50 -12.09 3.90
C HIS A 506 -13.58 -13.57 3.50
N PRO A 507 -12.87 -14.01 2.43
CA PRO A 507 -12.90 -15.40 1.99
C PRO A 507 -12.41 -16.35 3.09
N PHE A 508 -13.09 -17.47 3.28
CA PHE A 508 -12.62 -18.58 4.08
C PHE A 508 -11.69 -19.49 3.26
N SER A 509 -11.85 -19.57 1.93
CA SER A 509 -10.90 -20.29 1.08
C SER A 509 -9.46 -19.78 1.26
N ARG A 510 -8.49 -20.67 1.05
CA ARG A 510 -7.06 -20.34 1.12
C ARG A 510 -6.34 -20.98 -0.03
N GLY A 511 -5.41 -20.23 -0.61
CA GLY A 511 -4.65 -20.66 -1.77
C GLY A 511 -3.16 -20.87 -1.50
N THR A 512 -2.44 -21.16 -2.58
CA THR A 512 -0.98 -21.20 -2.63
C THR A 512 -0.40 -20.52 -3.87
N ILE A 513 0.82 -19.98 -3.76
CA ILE A 513 1.69 -19.59 -4.88
C ILE A 513 3.04 -20.29 -4.72
N LEU A 514 3.27 -21.31 -5.53
CA LEU A 514 4.43 -22.21 -5.43
C LEU A 514 5.16 -22.31 -6.78
N ILE A 515 6.48 -22.19 -6.79
CA ILE A 515 7.28 -22.47 -7.99
C ILE A 515 7.10 -23.92 -8.47
N ASN A 516 7.17 -24.11 -9.78
CA ASN A 516 7.06 -25.40 -10.47
C ASN A 516 8.33 -25.75 -11.27
N SER A 517 9.36 -24.90 -11.16
CA SER A 517 10.57 -24.85 -11.98
C SER A 517 11.68 -24.13 -11.22
N THR A 518 12.94 -24.40 -11.58
CA THR A 518 14.10 -23.62 -11.11
C THR A 518 14.43 -22.43 -12.01
N ASP A 519 13.76 -22.30 -13.16
CA ASP A 519 13.86 -21.13 -14.02
C ASP A 519 13.03 -19.95 -13.46
N PRO A 520 13.64 -18.80 -13.10
CA PRO A 520 12.93 -17.64 -12.57
C PRO A 520 11.96 -16.99 -13.57
N PHE A 521 12.06 -17.29 -14.87
CA PHE A 521 11.17 -16.76 -15.91
C PHE A 521 9.94 -17.65 -16.17
N THR A 522 9.87 -18.82 -15.54
CA THR A 522 8.66 -19.64 -15.52
C THR A 522 7.66 -19.05 -14.51
N GLN A 523 6.39 -18.92 -14.89
CA GLN A 523 5.33 -18.47 -13.97
C GLN A 523 5.06 -19.56 -12.89
N PRO A 524 4.92 -19.19 -11.61
CA PRO A 524 4.62 -20.14 -10.54
C PRO A 524 3.19 -20.71 -10.68
N ASN A 525 2.93 -21.84 -10.03
CA ASN A 525 1.57 -22.35 -9.86
C ASN A 525 0.82 -21.41 -8.90
N ILE A 526 -0.20 -20.73 -9.42
CA ILE A 526 -1.08 -19.83 -8.66
C ILE A 526 -2.42 -20.52 -8.46
N ASN A 527 -2.74 -20.91 -7.23
CA ASN A 527 -4.05 -21.45 -6.87
C ASN A 527 -4.71 -20.62 -5.77
N PRO A 528 -5.64 -19.69 -6.07
CA PRO A 528 -6.45 -19.01 -5.05
C PRO A 528 -7.44 -19.94 -4.33
N ASP A 529 -7.72 -21.11 -4.89
CA ASP A 529 -8.68 -22.11 -4.39
C ASP A 529 -10.12 -21.55 -4.28
N TYR A 530 -10.54 -20.76 -5.27
CA TYR A 530 -11.82 -20.03 -5.21
C TYR A 530 -13.02 -20.97 -4.96
N PHE A 531 -13.75 -20.68 -3.87
CA PHE A 531 -14.89 -21.46 -3.38
C PHE A 531 -14.57 -22.89 -2.92
N GLY A 532 -13.31 -23.21 -2.61
CA GLY A 532 -12.92 -24.45 -1.94
C GLY A 532 -13.57 -24.60 -0.56
N VAL A 533 -13.82 -23.48 0.14
CA VAL A 533 -14.73 -23.42 1.30
C VAL A 533 -16.11 -22.96 0.84
N GLY A 534 -17.11 -23.82 1.04
CA GLY A 534 -18.47 -23.57 0.54
C GLY A 534 -19.22 -22.38 1.16
N TYR A 535 -18.77 -21.85 2.31
CA TYR A 535 -19.34 -20.61 2.87
C TYR A 535 -19.09 -19.39 1.96
N ASP A 536 -18.01 -19.39 1.18
CA ASP A 536 -17.68 -18.29 0.27
C ASP A 536 -18.74 -18.12 -0.84
N ILE A 537 -19.22 -19.24 -1.39
CA ILE A 537 -20.26 -19.21 -2.43
C ILE A 537 -21.67 -18.96 -1.84
N ASP A 538 -21.89 -19.29 -0.57
CA ASP A 538 -23.14 -19.00 0.15
C ASP A 538 -23.26 -17.49 0.48
N ILE A 539 -22.21 -16.86 1.02
CA ILE A 539 -22.13 -15.39 1.23
C ILE A 539 -22.36 -14.65 -0.10
N MET A 540 -21.71 -15.09 -1.18
CA MET A 540 -21.91 -14.53 -2.52
C MET A 540 -23.35 -14.70 -3.02
N GLY A 541 -24.02 -15.81 -2.71
CA GLY A 541 -25.42 -16.06 -3.04
C GLY A 541 -26.40 -15.12 -2.32
N TYR A 542 -26.19 -14.85 -1.02
CA TYR A 542 -26.96 -13.80 -0.33
C TYR A 542 -26.63 -12.40 -0.88
N GLY A 543 -25.38 -12.18 -1.31
CA GLY A 543 -24.94 -10.97 -2.00
C GLY A 543 -25.68 -10.69 -3.31
N SER A 544 -25.93 -11.73 -4.12
CA SER A 544 -26.78 -11.65 -5.31
C SER A 544 -28.19 -11.14 -4.99
N GLU A 545 -28.80 -11.65 -3.91
CA GLU A 545 -30.12 -11.19 -3.46
C GLU A 545 -30.07 -9.80 -2.81
N PHE A 546 -28.92 -9.34 -2.29
CA PHE A 546 -28.72 -7.94 -1.88
C PHE A 546 -28.66 -7.02 -3.12
N ALA A 547 -27.86 -7.35 -4.13
CA ALA A 547 -27.79 -6.60 -5.39
C ALA A 547 -29.16 -6.49 -6.08
N ARG A 548 -29.97 -7.56 -6.05
CA ARG A 548 -31.37 -7.55 -6.52
C ARG A 548 -32.29 -6.62 -5.72
N ARG A 549 -32.12 -6.52 -4.40
CA ARG A 549 -32.88 -5.54 -3.58
C ARG A 549 -32.44 -4.11 -3.90
N LEU A 550 -31.14 -3.88 -4.07
CA LEU A 550 -30.55 -2.59 -4.37
C LEU A 550 -31.00 -2.05 -5.74
N ALA A 551 -30.92 -2.87 -6.80
CA ALA A 551 -31.42 -2.50 -8.13
C ALA A 551 -32.95 -2.28 -8.18
N ALA A 552 -33.72 -2.92 -7.29
CA ALA A 552 -35.16 -2.74 -7.17
C ALA A 552 -35.59 -1.55 -6.30
N ALA A 553 -34.67 -0.98 -5.50
CA ALA A 553 -34.94 0.16 -4.63
C ALA A 553 -34.80 1.49 -5.39
N SER A 554 -35.55 2.50 -4.95
CA SER A 554 -35.53 3.84 -5.54
C SER A 554 -34.35 4.65 -4.98
N PRO A 555 -33.71 5.54 -5.77
CA PRO A 555 -33.95 5.84 -7.18
C PRO A 555 -33.25 4.93 -8.22
N LEU A 556 -32.38 3.96 -7.86
CA LEU A 556 -31.73 3.09 -8.87
C LEU A 556 -32.72 2.33 -9.76
N SER A 557 -33.90 1.94 -9.24
CA SER A 557 -34.93 1.26 -10.02
C SER A 557 -35.59 2.11 -11.13
N GLU A 558 -35.31 3.42 -11.19
CA GLU A 558 -35.63 4.27 -12.35
C GLU A 558 -34.74 3.93 -13.57
N VAL A 559 -33.53 3.42 -13.33
CA VAL A 559 -32.52 3.14 -14.37
C VAL A 559 -32.12 1.66 -14.48
N MET A 560 -32.46 0.81 -13.50
CA MET A 560 -32.17 -0.62 -13.49
C MET A 560 -33.44 -1.46 -13.70
N ILE A 561 -34.00 -1.41 -14.92
CA ILE A 561 -35.40 -1.79 -15.21
C ILE A 561 -35.63 -3.30 -15.14
N THR A 562 -34.74 -4.12 -15.69
CA THR A 562 -34.92 -5.57 -15.78
C THR A 562 -33.58 -6.28 -15.78
N GLU A 563 -33.42 -7.25 -14.89
CA GLU A 563 -32.20 -8.07 -14.79
C GLU A 563 -32.02 -8.91 -16.07
N THR A 564 -30.96 -8.64 -16.83
CA THR A 564 -30.64 -9.30 -18.10
C THR A 564 -29.65 -10.45 -17.93
N ALA A 565 -28.78 -10.39 -16.92
CA ALA A 565 -27.86 -11.47 -16.57
C ALA A 565 -27.58 -11.47 -15.05
N PRO A 566 -27.65 -12.63 -14.35
CA PRO A 566 -28.07 -13.94 -14.85
C PRO A 566 -29.57 -14.02 -15.22
N GLY A 567 -30.37 -13.05 -14.77
CA GLY A 567 -31.81 -12.99 -14.97
C GLY A 567 -32.57 -13.46 -13.73
N SER A 568 -33.66 -12.77 -13.40
CA SER A 568 -34.33 -12.87 -12.09
C SER A 568 -34.98 -14.22 -11.74
N THR A 569 -34.96 -15.18 -12.67
CA THR A 569 -35.37 -16.58 -12.45
C THR A 569 -34.21 -17.51 -12.04
N VAL A 570 -32.96 -17.03 -12.09
CA VAL A 570 -31.75 -17.78 -11.71
C VAL A 570 -31.49 -17.58 -10.21
N THR A 571 -31.70 -18.65 -9.43
CA THR A 571 -31.60 -18.68 -7.96
C THR A 571 -30.98 -20.00 -7.47
N GLY A 572 -30.46 -20.03 -6.24
CA GLY A 572 -29.94 -21.26 -5.62
C GLY A 572 -28.76 -21.86 -6.39
N ASP A 573 -28.72 -23.19 -6.55
CA ASP A 573 -27.66 -23.92 -7.23
C ASP A 573 -27.34 -23.39 -8.65
N SER A 574 -28.37 -22.94 -9.40
CA SER A 574 -28.20 -22.34 -10.73
C SER A 574 -27.48 -20.99 -10.68
N LEU A 575 -27.73 -20.21 -9.62
CA LEU A 575 -27.07 -18.93 -9.36
C LEU A 575 -25.64 -19.15 -8.86
N ALA A 576 -25.42 -20.09 -7.93
CA ALA A 576 -24.08 -20.51 -7.51
C ALA A 576 -23.24 -21.03 -8.70
N THR A 577 -23.86 -21.75 -9.63
CA THR A 577 -23.21 -22.21 -10.88
C THR A 577 -22.84 -21.03 -11.79
N TYR A 578 -23.75 -20.05 -11.98
CA TYR A 578 -23.45 -18.82 -12.73
C TYR A 578 -22.30 -18.04 -12.09
N THR A 579 -22.34 -17.81 -10.77
CA THR A 579 -21.28 -17.13 -10.00
C THR A 579 -19.94 -17.85 -10.15
N LYS A 580 -19.89 -19.19 -10.04
CA LYS A 580 -18.65 -19.96 -10.27
C LYS A 580 -18.14 -19.85 -11.72
N GLN A 581 -19.04 -19.81 -12.70
CA GLN A 581 -18.68 -19.61 -14.11
C GLN A 581 -18.12 -18.20 -14.35
N LYS A 582 -18.79 -17.17 -13.83
CA LYS A 582 -18.49 -15.75 -14.08
C LYS A 582 -17.49 -15.11 -13.13
N CYS A 583 -17.09 -15.79 -12.06
CA CYS A 583 -16.19 -15.16 -11.10
C CYS A 583 -14.83 -14.78 -11.70
N GLY A 584 -14.33 -13.63 -11.30
CA GLY A 584 -12.96 -13.18 -11.46
C GLY A 584 -12.34 -12.81 -10.10
N THR A 585 -11.14 -12.26 -10.18
CA THR A 585 -10.41 -11.64 -9.06
C THR A 585 -10.75 -10.14 -9.02
N GLU A 586 -10.76 -9.50 -7.86
CA GLU A 586 -10.68 -8.02 -7.80
C GLU A 586 -9.25 -7.49 -7.89
N TYR A 587 -8.29 -8.38 -8.15
CA TYR A 587 -6.86 -8.09 -8.25
C TYR A 587 -6.23 -7.74 -6.89
N HIS A 588 -6.74 -8.33 -5.80
CA HIS A 588 -6.40 -8.06 -4.39
C HIS A 588 -5.74 -9.26 -3.64
N PRO A 589 -4.69 -9.88 -4.17
CA PRO A 589 -4.07 -11.03 -3.49
C PRO A 589 -3.15 -10.59 -2.34
N LEU A 590 -3.20 -11.28 -1.20
CA LEU A 590 -2.27 -11.12 -0.08
C LEU A 590 -1.94 -12.44 0.65
N GLY A 591 -1.13 -12.38 1.71
CA GLY A 591 -0.88 -13.50 2.64
C GLY A 591 0.29 -14.44 2.31
N THR A 592 0.81 -14.46 1.08
CA THR A 592 1.85 -15.43 0.65
C THR A 592 3.21 -15.31 1.35
N CYS A 593 3.45 -14.24 2.13
CA CYS A 593 4.58 -14.06 3.02
C CYS A 593 4.12 -13.57 4.42
N SER A 594 2.98 -14.09 4.90
CA SER A 594 2.25 -13.67 6.10
C SER A 594 3.12 -13.26 7.31
N MET A 595 2.80 -12.08 7.86
CA MET A 595 3.25 -11.56 9.14
C MET A 595 2.43 -12.18 10.28
N LEU A 596 2.90 -13.32 10.76
CA LEU A 596 2.31 -14.11 11.84
C LEU A 596 3.45 -14.64 12.74
N PRO A 597 3.16 -15.13 13.96
CA PRO A 597 4.12 -15.93 14.70
C PRO A 597 4.61 -17.13 13.87
N LYS A 598 5.91 -17.46 13.92
CA LYS A 598 6.49 -18.58 13.14
C LYS A 598 5.78 -19.93 13.38
N ASN A 599 5.33 -20.17 14.61
CA ASN A 599 4.56 -21.38 14.98
C ASN A 599 3.08 -21.34 14.54
N SER A 600 2.62 -20.20 14.02
CA SER A 600 1.29 -19.97 13.45
C SER A 600 1.36 -19.67 11.94
N GLY A 601 2.38 -20.21 11.25
CA GLY A 601 2.50 -20.09 9.78
C GLY A 601 3.20 -18.83 9.28
N GLY A 602 3.86 -18.07 10.15
CA GLY A 602 4.57 -16.83 9.77
C GLY A 602 5.81 -17.05 8.90
N VAL A 603 5.95 -16.19 7.89
CA VAL A 603 7.15 -16.06 7.04
C VAL A 603 8.02 -14.88 7.49
N VAL A 604 7.40 -13.76 7.85
CA VAL A 604 8.06 -12.59 8.44
C VAL A 604 7.60 -12.33 9.87
N ASP A 605 8.47 -11.71 10.68
CA ASP A 605 8.09 -11.15 11.97
C ASP A 605 7.39 -9.78 11.82
N THR A 606 6.96 -9.19 12.95
CA THR A 606 6.31 -7.86 12.96
C THR A 606 7.25 -6.70 12.62
N THR A 607 8.55 -6.92 12.47
CA THR A 607 9.49 -5.95 11.87
C THR A 607 9.59 -6.13 10.34
N LEU A 608 8.84 -7.07 9.76
CA LEU A 608 8.90 -7.52 8.38
C LEU A 608 10.18 -8.31 8.02
N THR A 609 10.94 -8.79 9.01
CA THR A 609 12.16 -9.59 8.78
C THR A 609 11.79 -11.05 8.53
N VAL A 610 12.34 -11.65 7.46
CA VAL A 610 12.13 -13.08 7.14
C VAL A 610 12.75 -13.95 8.23
N TYR A 611 11.96 -14.85 8.82
CA TYR A 611 12.36 -15.65 9.97
C TYR A 611 13.60 -16.50 9.70
N GLY A 612 14.61 -16.40 10.57
CA GLY A 612 15.91 -17.08 10.39
C GLY A 612 16.91 -16.30 9.54
N THR A 613 16.58 -15.07 9.14
CA THR A 613 17.51 -14.12 8.50
C THR A 613 17.75 -12.90 9.40
N SER A 614 18.88 -12.22 9.20
CA SER A 614 19.23 -11.01 9.98
C SER A 614 18.79 -9.70 9.31
N ASN A 615 18.61 -9.73 7.98
CA ASN A 615 18.61 -8.54 7.12
C ASN A 615 17.89 -8.73 5.76
N LEU A 616 17.06 -9.77 5.62
CA LEU A 616 16.14 -9.91 4.50
C LEU A 616 14.73 -9.57 4.98
N ARG A 617 14.03 -8.70 4.24
CA ARG A 617 12.62 -8.35 4.52
C ARG A 617 11.73 -8.60 3.32
N VAL A 618 10.45 -8.80 3.59
CA VAL A 618 9.38 -8.66 2.58
C VAL A 618 8.55 -7.45 2.98
N ILE A 619 8.38 -6.49 2.08
CA ILE A 619 7.65 -5.24 2.33
C ILE A 619 6.78 -4.94 1.11
N ASP A 620 5.72 -5.73 1.00
CA ASP A 620 4.59 -5.53 0.11
C ASP A 620 3.38 -6.26 0.71
N THR A 621 2.24 -6.27 0.01
CA THR A 621 0.97 -6.79 0.52
C THR A 621 0.99 -8.30 0.82
N SER A 622 1.99 -9.06 0.36
CA SER A 622 2.16 -10.47 0.71
C SER A 622 2.28 -10.73 2.23
N VAL A 623 2.69 -9.72 3.02
CA VAL A 623 2.84 -9.84 4.48
C VAL A 623 1.53 -9.68 5.25
N ALA A 624 0.48 -9.11 4.66
CA ALA A 624 -0.80 -8.95 5.34
C ALA A 624 -1.40 -10.33 5.65
N PRO A 625 -1.72 -10.66 6.91
CA PRO A 625 -2.08 -12.03 7.31
C PRO A 625 -3.55 -12.39 7.04
N LEU A 626 -4.43 -11.39 6.99
CA LEU A 626 -5.86 -11.50 6.74
C LEU A 626 -6.27 -10.52 5.64
N GLN A 627 -7.28 -10.92 4.87
CA GLN A 627 -7.96 -10.07 3.89
C GLN A 627 -8.77 -8.96 4.56
N LEU A 628 -9.02 -7.89 3.81
CA LEU A 628 -9.58 -6.61 4.27
C LEU A 628 -10.73 -6.16 3.36
N SER A 629 -11.78 -5.55 3.92
CA SER A 629 -12.91 -4.94 3.19
C SER A 629 -12.58 -3.63 2.46
N ALA A 630 -11.45 -3.59 1.74
CA ALA A 630 -11.01 -2.43 0.96
C ALA A 630 -9.97 -2.77 -0.12
N HIS A 631 -9.91 -1.92 -1.15
CA HIS A 631 -8.89 -1.98 -2.21
C HIS A 631 -7.48 -1.77 -1.65
N LEU A 632 -6.57 -2.69 -1.94
CA LEU A 632 -5.32 -2.86 -1.17
C LEU A 632 -4.24 -1.80 -1.40
N MET A 633 -4.42 -0.81 -2.29
CA MET A 633 -3.35 0.15 -2.61
C MET A 633 -2.96 1.00 -1.40
N ALA A 634 -3.94 1.52 -0.66
CA ALA A 634 -3.70 2.39 0.50
C ALA A 634 -2.97 1.63 1.61
N THR A 635 -3.46 0.44 1.97
CA THR A 635 -2.79 -0.52 2.88
C THR A 635 -1.35 -0.80 2.46
N THR A 636 -1.09 -0.98 1.17
CA THR A 636 0.25 -1.28 0.64
C THR A 636 1.23 -0.11 0.82
N TYR A 637 0.77 1.15 0.66
CA TYR A 637 1.57 2.32 1.04
C TYR A 637 1.81 2.39 2.55
N GLY A 638 0.80 2.10 3.38
CA GLY A 638 0.96 2.05 4.84
C GLY A 638 2.03 1.05 5.28
N ILE A 639 2.04 -0.16 4.69
CA ILE A 639 3.08 -1.18 4.90
C ILE A 639 4.47 -0.66 4.49
N ALA A 640 4.58 0.01 3.33
CA ALA A 640 5.85 0.49 2.81
C ALA A 640 6.43 1.70 3.57
N GLU A 641 5.58 2.65 3.94
CA GLU A 641 5.93 3.82 4.77
C GLU A 641 6.40 3.40 6.16
N LYS A 642 5.69 2.46 6.78
CA LYS A 642 6.07 1.91 8.08
C LYS A 642 7.30 1.01 7.99
N GLY A 643 7.38 0.17 6.95
CA GLY A 643 8.54 -0.67 6.67
C GLY A 643 9.81 0.16 6.49
N ALA A 644 9.73 1.29 5.79
CA ALA A 644 10.81 2.27 5.71
C ALA A 644 11.21 2.77 7.10
N ASP A 645 10.26 3.23 7.93
CA ASP A 645 10.59 3.79 9.24
C ASP A 645 11.06 2.73 10.26
N ILE A 646 10.67 1.45 10.12
CA ILE A 646 11.24 0.30 10.86
C ILE A 646 12.70 0.05 10.45
N ILE A 647 13.01 0.06 9.15
CA ILE A 647 14.40 -0.02 8.65
C ILE A 647 15.20 1.17 9.20
N LYS A 648 14.61 2.37 9.18
CA LYS A 648 15.25 3.58 9.71
C LYS A 648 15.56 3.42 11.20
N LYS A 649 14.60 3.00 12.02
CA LYS A 649 14.73 2.72 13.47
C LYS A 649 15.88 1.75 13.79
N LYS A 650 16.13 0.74 12.95
CA LYS A 650 17.24 -0.24 13.11
C LYS A 650 18.61 0.31 12.70
N HIS A 651 18.67 1.15 11.67
CA HIS A 651 19.95 1.59 11.04
C HIS A 651 20.37 3.02 11.36
N TRP A 652 19.51 3.79 12.05
CA TRP A 652 19.77 5.17 12.43
C TRP A 652 20.51 5.25 13.77
N TYR A 653 21.72 5.81 13.75
CA TYR A 653 22.44 6.15 14.96
C TYR A 653 21.96 7.53 15.47
N VAL A 654 21.16 7.51 16.55
CA VAL A 654 20.99 8.70 17.40
C VAL A 654 22.24 8.78 18.28
N GLU A 655 23.01 9.88 18.20
CA GLU A 655 24.02 10.15 19.24
C GLU A 655 23.30 10.22 20.60
N PRO A 656 23.74 9.45 21.62
CA PRO A 656 23.17 9.58 22.95
C PRO A 656 23.33 11.02 23.43
N VAL A 657 22.21 11.69 23.72
CA VAL A 657 22.23 13.08 24.20
C VAL A 657 23.02 13.11 25.50
N THR A 658 24.27 13.58 25.43
CA THR A 658 25.17 13.63 26.58
C THR A 658 24.68 14.70 27.53
N SER A 659 23.92 14.27 28.54
CA SER A 659 23.35 15.11 29.60
C SER A 659 24.45 15.67 30.48
N SER A 660 25.11 16.71 29.98
CA SER A 660 26.13 17.50 30.67
C SER A 660 25.49 18.45 31.70
N SER A 661 24.63 17.90 32.54
CA SER A 661 24.07 18.54 33.74
C SER A 661 25.13 18.69 34.83
N ALA A 662 26.18 19.45 34.51
CA ALA A 662 27.16 19.90 35.48
C ALA A 662 26.49 20.89 36.45
N THR A 663 26.03 20.37 37.59
CA THR A 663 25.22 21.11 38.57
C THR A 663 26.03 22.21 39.25
N VAL A 664 26.06 23.41 38.65
CA VAL A 664 26.70 24.59 39.24
C VAL A 664 25.80 25.12 40.38
N ALA A 665 26.06 24.63 41.59
CA ALA A 665 25.34 25.03 42.79
C ALA A 665 25.68 26.47 43.21
N THR A 666 24.86 27.44 42.78
CA THR A 666 24.89 28.81 43.32
C THR A 666 24.22 28.86 44.69
N ALA A 667 25.04 28.79 45.75
CA ALA A 667 24.59 29.01 47.11
C ALA A 667 24.03 30.42 47.29
N THR A 668 22.83 30.54 47.87
CA THR A 668 22.22 31.81 48.26
C THR A 668 21.95 31.78 49.76
N THR A 669 22.55 32.71 50.51
CA THR A 669 22.47 32.76 51.97
C THR A 669 21.20 33.46 52.46
N SER A 670 20.45 32.83 53.36
CA SER A 670 19.45 33.46 54.22
C SER A 670 19.85 33.34 55.70
N THR A 671 19.46 34.32 56.51
CA THR A 671 20.05 34.60 57.82
C THR A 671 19.46 33.81 59.00
N GLU A 672 20.21 33.81 60.10
CA GLU A 672 20.01 33.06 61.33
C GLU A 672 18.71 33.38 62.09
N ALA A 673 18.24 32.40 62.86
CA ALA A 673 17.67 32.61 64.19
C ALA A 673 17.94 31.36 65.06
N THR A 674 18.55 31.53 66.23
CA THR A 674 18.95 30.43 67.12
C THR A 674 18.05 30.35 68.37
N THR A 675 17.62 29.13 68.72
CA THR A 675 17.31 28.75 70.10
C THR A 675 17.81 27.34 70.35
N ALA A 676 18.51 27.14 71.46
CA ALA A 676 19.05 25.84 71.86
C ALA A 676 18.34 25.32 73.12
N ALA A 677 18.22 24.00 73.24
CA ALA A 677 17.88 23.31 74.47
C ALA A 677 18.70 22.00 74.55
N VAL A 678 19.05 21.60 75.76
CA VAL A 678 19.97 20.47 76.04
C VAL A 678 19.19 19.28 76.58
N GLY A 679 19.61 18.06 76.22
CA GLY A 679 19.12 16.81 76.80
C GLY A 679 20.11 15.67 76.54
N ASP A 680 20.66 15.11 77.62
CA ASP A 680 21.64 14.01 77.57
C ASP A 680 21.00 12.63 77.36
N ALA A 681 21.85 11.65 77.05
CA ALA A 681 21.45 10.28 76.70
C ALA A 681 20.95 9.43 77.89
N THR A 682 20.20 8.36 77.59
CA THR A 682 20.60 6.99 77.99
C THR A 682 19.92 5.87 77.18
N ASP A 683 20.77 4.93 76.76
CA ASP A 683 20.61 3.46 76.66
C ASP A 683 19.26 2.79 77.00
N THR A 684 18.70 2.01 76.06
CA THR A 684 18.42 0.57 76.30
C THR A 684 18.20 -0.23 75.00
N ALA A 685 18.49 -1.53 75.04
CA ALA A 685 18.53 -2.42 73.88
C ALA A 685 17.19 -3.10 73.53
N VAL A 686 17.08 -3.57 72.28
CA VAL A 686 16.37 -4.82 71.93
C VAL A 686 17.25 -5.67 71.02
N THR A 687 17.65 -6.84 71.50
CA THR A 687 18.29 -7.90 70.70
C THR A 687 17.23 -8.83 70.11
N ASN A 688 17.46 -9.40 68.92
CA ASN A 688 17.22 -10.82 68.68
C ASN A 688 17.94 -11.37 67.44
N ILE A 689 18.06 -12.69 67.37
CA ILE A 689 18.96 -13.45 66.50
C ILE A 689 18.18 -14.54 65.75
N ASN A 690 18.53 -14.81 64.48
CA ASN A 690 18.67 -16.13 63.82
C ASN A 690 19.02 -15.89 62.33
N GLN A 691 20.16 -16.33 61.74
CA GLN A 691 20.64 -17.71 61.49
C GLN A 691 19.64 -18.53 60.64
N ASN A 692 19.94 -18.95 59.40
CA ASN A 692 21.07 -19.83 59.02
C ASN A 692 21.31 -19.95 57.49
N ASN A 693 22.54 -20.35 57.12
CA ASN A 693 22.93 -21.18 55.95
C ASN A 693 22.78 -20.64 54.49
N ALA A 694 23.66 -20.95 53.54
CA ALA A 694 24.96 -21.65 53.62
C ALA A 694 25.92 -21.34 52.44
N GLU A 695 27.21 -21.53 52.73
CA GLU A 695 28.34 -21.92 51.86
C GLU A 695 28.72 -21.15 50.58
N SER A 696 29.97 -20.69 50.56
CA SER A 696 30.84 -20.57 49.39
C SER A 696 32.17 -21.28 49.70
N GLY A 697 32.89 -21.82 48.68
CA GLY A 697 34.08 -22.65 48.93
C GLY A 697 35.06 -22.78 47.75
N SER A 698 36.36 -22.80 48.09
CA SER A 698 37.56 -22.77 47.22
C SER A 698 37.81 -21.42 46.50
N THR A 699 38.85 -20.60 46.75
CA THR A 699 40.18 -20.65 47.43
C THR A 699 41.40 -21.06 46.59
N LEU A 700 42.57 -20.47 46.97
CA LEU A 700 43.94 -20.62 46.44
C LEU A 700 44.27 -19.84 45.14
N SER A 701 45.43 -19.17 45.00
CA SER A 701 46.43 -18.77 46.02
C SER A 701 47.32 -17.58 45.57
N SER A 702 48.06 -17.03 46.55
CA SER A 702 49.12 -15.99 46.44
C SER A 702 50.31 -16.35 45.53
N GLY A 703 51.12 -15.41 45.00
CA GLY A 703 51.16 -13.95 45.18
C GLY A 703 52.61 -13.39 45.15
N ALA A 704 52.84 -12.20 45.75
CA ALA A 704 54.14 -11.54 46.05
C ALA A 704 54.92 -10.84 44.88
N LYS A 705 55.75 -9.80 45.09
CA LYS A 705 55.92 -8.82 46.22
C LYS A 705 56.70 -7.54 45.80
N ILE A 706 56.14 -6.38 46.14
CA ILE A 706 56.73 -5.25 46.93
C ILE A 706 58.13 -4.65 46.58
N GLY A 707 58.15 -3.32 46.41
CA GLY A 707 59.23 -2.36 46.72
C GLY A 707 58.84 -0.95 46.21
N ILE A 708 58.52 0.11 46.98
CA ILE A 708 58.97 0.74 48.26
C ILE A 708 60.22 1.65 48.10
N GLY A 709 60.05 2.95 48.44
CA GLY A 709 61.09 3.99 48.45
C GLY A 709 60.60 5.35 47.89
N VAL A 710 59.61 6.02 48.49
CA VAL A 710 59.78 7.10 49.52
C VAL A 710 60.59 8.31 49.01
N GLY A 711 60.07 9.55 48.98
CA GLY A 711 58.71 10.03 49.30
C GLY A 711 58.62 11.56 49.53
N VAL A 712 57.44 12.01 50.01
CA VAL A 712 57.14 13.35 50.60
C VAL A 712 57.04 14.56 49.64
N GLY A 713 55.83 15.14 49.54
CA GLY A 713 55.66 16.60 49.68
C GLY A 713 54.82 17.37 48.65
N VAL A 714 53.69 17.93 49.12
CA VAL A 714 53.03 19.19 48.66
C VAL A 714 52.37 19.21 47.26
N GLY A 715 51.22 19.90 47.15
CA GLY A 715 50.96 20.70 45.94
C GLY A 715 49.76 20.38 45.03
N ALA A 716 48.59 20.02 45.57
CA ALA A 716 47.34 20.03 44.78
C ALA A 716 46.92 21.48 44.42
N ALA A 717 47.59 22.11 43.45
CA ALA A 717 47.43 23.54 43.14
C ALA A 717 47.58 23.95 41.65
N ALA A 718 48.11 23.11 40.77
CA ALA A 718 48.58 23.56 39.44
C ALA A 718 47.56 23.48 38.29
N VAL A 719 46.66 22.48 38.28
CA VAL A 719 45.81 22.19 37.09
C VAL A 719 44.55 23.08 37.00
N LEU A 720 44.06 23.60 38.13
CA LEU A 720 42.87 24.47 38.18
C LEU A 720 43.12 25.91 37.72
N ALA A 721 44.38 26.35 37.61
CA ALA A 721 44.72 27.73 37.25
C ALA A 721 44.51 28.05 35.75
N GLY A 722 44.67 27.06 34.86
CA GLY A 722 44.60 27.28 33.41
C GLY A 722 43.17 27.52 32.90
N LEU A 723 42.18 26.81 33.45
CA LEU A 723 40.80 26.84 32.96
C LEU A 723 40.02 28.10 33.38
N LEU A 724 40.39 28.74 34.50
CA LEU A 724 39.71 29.96 34.96
C LEU A 724 39.96 31.18 34.05
N LEU A 725 41.12 31.24 33.39
CA LEU A 725 41.52 32.40 32.58
C LEU A 725 40.68 32.55 31.29
N PHE A 726 40.25 31.43 30.69
CA PHE A 726 39.50 31.44 29.43
C PHE A 726 38.06 31.94 29.61
N PHE A 727 37.41 31.58 30.72
CA PHE A 727 36.03 32.01 31.01
C PHE A 727 35.91 33.50 31.42
N LEU A 728 36.98 34.11 31.93
CA LEU A 728 36.97 35.52 32.35
C LEU A 728 36.93 36.53 31.18
N MET A 729 37.31 36.14 29.96
CA MET A 729 37.39 37.07 28.82
C MET A 729 36.10 37.27 28.03
N ARG A 730 35.06 36.42 28.20
CA ARG A 730 33.84 36.49 27.35
C ARG A 730 32.58 37.05 28.01
N LYS A 731 32.59 37.37 29.31
CA LYS A 731 31.42 37.89 30.06
C LYS A 731 31.48 39.41 30.35
N LYS A 732 32.21 40.20 29.54
CA LYS A 732 32.36 41.65 29.76
C LYS A 732 32.38 42.50 28.48
N ASN A 733 31.28 42.47 27.75
CA ASN A 733 30.66 43.69 27.21
C ASN A 733 29.14 43.57 27.41
N ARG A 734 28.50 44.69 27.80
CA ARG A 734 27.21 44.69 28.50
C ARG A 734 26.35 45.83 27.96
N LYS A 735 25.08 45.55 27.65
CA LYS A 735 23.97 46.53 27.66
C LYS A 735 24.18 47.76 26.72
N GLU A 736 23.41 48.85 26.73
CA GLU A 736 22.33 49.41 27.58
C GLU A 736 21.45 50.29 26.63
N ASP A 737 20.12 50.38 26.53
CA ASP A 737 18.86 49.71 27.00
C ASP A 737 17.70 50.45 26.20
N GLU A 738 16.39 50.15 26.05
CA GLU A 738 15.38 49.10 26.35
C GLU A 738 13.99 49.55 25.72
N LYS A 739 12.93 48.70 25.66
CA LYS A 739 11.47 49.00 25.40
C LYS A 739 10.97 49.15 23.92
N GLY A 740 9.72 48.79 23.55
CA GLY A 740 8.70 47.95 24.21
C GLY A 740 7.23 48.33 23.90
N TRP A 741 6.36 47.34 23.59
CA TRP A 741 4.91 47.30 23.94
C TRP A 741 4.28 45.94 23.59
N TYR A 742 3.77 45.22 24.58
CA TYR A 742 2.58 44.37 24.46
C TYR A 742 1.49 45.01 25.33
N GLY A 743 0.22 44.87 24.94
CA GLY A 743 -0.92 45.38 25.70
C GLY A 743 -1.79 44.23 26.20
N ASP A 744 -2.28 44.36 27.44
CA ASP A 744 -2.97 43.28 28.15
C ASP A 744 -4.35 42.93 27.56
N ARG A 745 -4.77 41.67 27.80
CA ARG A 745 -6.02 41.42 28.54
C ARG A 745 -6.04 40.05 29.20
N GLN A 746 -6.39 40.05 30.50
CA GLN A 746 -6.86 38.86 31.22
C GLN A 746 -8.38 38.84 31.22
N GLU A 747 -8.98 37.66 31.06
CA GLU A 747 -10.34 37.22 31.46
C GLU A 747 -10.45 35.74 31.00
N GLY A 748 -11.01 34.77 31.72
CA GLY A 748 -11.53 34.72 33.09
C GLY A 748 -11.60 33.25 33.57
N TRP A 749 -11.78 33.02 34.87
CA TRP A 749 -11.63 31.70 35.54
C TRP A 749 -12.94 30.91 35.67
N ASN A 750 -12.92 29.61 35.34
CA ASN A 750 -13.63 28.56 36.12
C ASN A 750 -13.08 27.14 35.84
N PRO A 751 -12.71 26.32 36.84
CA PRO A 751 -12.24 24.95 36.66
C PRO A 751 -13.10 23.92 37.41
N ASP A 752 -13.80 23.02 36.71
CA ASP A 752 -14.48 21.87 37.33
C ASP A 752 -14.66 20.70 36.35
N ALA A 753 -13.70 19.75 36.35
CA ALA A 753 -13.86 18.36 35.92
C ALA A 753 -12.60 17.56 36.32
N GLY A 754 -12.76 16.51 37.13
CA GLY A 754 -11.63 15.68 37.59
C GLY A 754 -11.00 14.87 36.46
N GLY A 755 -9.67 14.87 36.36
CA GLY A 755 -8.92 14.09 35.38
C GLY A 755 -8.43 12.73 35.91
N ALA A 756 -7.69 12.02 35.07
CA ALA A 756 -6.84 10.89 35.46
C ALA A 756 -5.50 10.99 34.70
N TYR A 757 -4.38 10.77 35.39
CA TYR A 757 -3.05 10.85 34.80
C TYR A 757 -2.78 9.66 33.86
N LYS A 758 -2.12 9.93 32.73
CA LYS A 758 -1.23 8.98 32.05
C LYS A 758 0.18 9.57 32.09
N GLU A 759 1.19 8.75 32.40
CA GLU A 759 2.58 9.18 32.27
C GLU A 759 3.00 9.21 30.78
N PRO A 760 3.75 10.24 30.34
CA PRO A 760 4.31 10.28 29.00
C PRO A 760 5.55 9.38 28.89
N GLY A 761 5.55 8.48 27.90
CA GLY A 761 6.77 7.80 27.46
C GLY A 761 7.79 8.79 26.85
N PRO A 762 9.05 8.37 26.65
CA PRO A 762 10.12 9.28 26.23
C PRO A 762 9.87 9.87 24.84
N THR A 763 9.83 11.20 24.77
CA THR A 763 9.67 11.96 23.53
C THR A 763 10.95 11.92 22.68
N TYR A 764 10.79 11.50 21.42
CA TYR A 764 11.83 11.65 20.40
C TYR A 764 11.70 13.00 19.70
N PRO A 765 12.80 13.63 19.24
CA PRO A 765 12.78 14.95 18.64
C PRO A 765 12.24 14.91 17.20
N MET A 766 10.91 14.97 17.08
CA MET A 766 10.26 15.44 15.86
C MET A 766 10.54 16.95 15.68
N ALA A 767 10.45 17.44 14.44
CA ALA A 767 10.46 18.88 14.21
C ALA A 767 9.06 19.44 14.50
N ASP A 768 8.94 20.30 15.54
CA ASP A 768 7.68 20.96 15.88
C ASP A 768 7.22 21.87 14.74
N PHE A 769 6.13 21.48 14.07
CA PHE A 769 5.35 22.34 13.19
C PHE A 769 3.97 22.55 13.82
N ASP A 770 3.92 23.50 14.76
CA ASP A 770 2.72 23.88 15.50
C ASP A 770 1.66 24.51 14.56
N SER A 771 0.43 24.01 14.61
CA SER A 771 -0.56 24.11 13.53
C SER A 771 -1.67 25.14 13.77
N HIS A 772 -1.33 26.28 14.38
CA HIS A 772 -2.28 27.38 14.62
C HIS A 772 -1.78 28.75 14.13
N GLY A 773 -2.20 29.12 12.91
CA GLY A 773 -1.97 30.45 12.32
C GLY A 773 -3.09 30.84 11.34
N SER A 774 -4.09 31.57 11.83
CA SER A 774 -5.23 32.04 11.03
C SER A 774 -4.88 33.21 10.12
N TYR A 775 -4.44 32.92 8.89
CA TYR A 775 -4.16 33.93 7.87
C TYR A 775 -5.38 34.26 7.01
N ALA A 776 -5.84 35.51 7.08
CA ALA A 776 -6.91 36.04 6.25
C ALA A 776 -6.44 36.27 4.81
N SER A 777 -7.28 35.93 3.83
CA SER A 777 -7.00 36.09 2.40
C SER A 777 -6.83 37.57 2.00
N PRO A 778 -5.76 37.95 1.28
CA PRO A 778 -5.63 39.29 0.72
C PRO A 778 -6.52 39.43 -0.52
N THR A 779 -7.65 40.13 -0.39
CA THR A 779 -8.53 40.46 -1.52
C THR A 779 -8.03 41.67 -2.32
N PRO A 780 -7.80 41.56 -3.65
CA PRO A 780 -7.66 42.72 -4.52
C PRO A 780 -9.05 43.28 -4.84
N ALA A 781 -9.38 44.45 -4.31
CA ALA A 781 -10.68 45.07 -4.55
C ALA A 781 -10.79 45.70 -5.95
N PHE A 782 -11.83 45.32 -6.71
CA PHE A 782 -12.39 46.17 -7.77
C PHE A 782 -13.91 46.17 -7.69
N ILE A 783 -14.47 47.37 -7.50
CA ILE A 783 -15.92 47.60 -7.42
C ILE A 783 -16.44 47.87 -8.84
N GLY A 784 -17.42 47.08 -9.29
CA GLY A 784 -17.96 47.13 -10.66
C GLY A 784 -19.44 46.78 -10.70
N ASN A 785 -20.25 47.54 -9.96
CA ASN A 785 -21.70 47.34 -9.88
C ASN A 785 -22.37 47.63 -11.24
N HIS A 786 -23.15 46.70 -11.79
CA HIS A 786 -24.43 46.97 -12.49
C HIS A 786 -25.16 45.65 -12.79
N SER A 787 -26.49 45.71 -12.97
CA SER A 787 -27.34 44.52 -12.98
C SER A 787 -28.35 44.49 -14.15
N ARG A 788 -28.65 43.25 -14.56
CA ARG A 788 -29.87 42.78 -15.26
C ARG A 788 -30.16 43.21 -16.71
N ASN A 789 -30.82 42.25 -17.38
CA ASN A 789 -31.76 42.35 -18.49
C ASN A 789 -31.24 42.58 -19.93
N GLN A 790 -31.53 41.56 -20.77
CA GLN A 790 -31.91 41.63 -22.19
C GLN A 790 -30.81 42.05 -23.21
N SER A 791 -30.84 41.61 -24.48
CA SER A 791 -31.46 40.42 -25.11
C SER A 791 -30.98 40.30 -26.58
N ILE A 792 -31.20 39.12 -27.20
CA ILE A 792 -31.53 38.95 -28.64
C ILE A 792 -30.43 39.13 -29.72
N ASN A 793 -30.28 38.06 -30.51
CA ASN A 793 -29.90 37.95 -31.94
C ASN A 793 -28.47 38.15 -32.49
N THR A 794 -27.93 37.03 -33.00
CA THR A 794 -27.44 36.77 -34.38
C THR A 794 -26.72 37.87 -35.19
N ILE A 795 -25.62 37.47 -35.83
CA ILE A 795 -25.42 37.59 -37.29
C ILE A 795 -24.40 36.54 -37.76
N ALA A 796 -24.51 36.07 -39.01
CA ALA A 796 -23.55 35.17 -39.63
C ALA A 796 -23.12 35.69 -41.01
N THR A 797 -21.80 35.74 -41.25
CA THR A 797 -21.12 35.83 -42.55
C THR A 797 -19.71 35.27 -42.35
N SER A 798 -19.19 34.26 -43.06
CA SER A 798 -19.14 33.98 -44.51
C SER A 798 -18.10 34.80 -45.27
N ASP A 799 -17.01 34.12 -45.64
CA ASP A 799 -16.02 34.41 -46.68
C ASP A 799 -15.28 35.76 -46.74
N LEU A 800 -13.95 35.67 -46.57
CA LEU A 800 -13.02 36.20 -47.56
C LEU A 800 -11.76 35.33 -47.62
N ALA A 801 -11.32 34.99 -48.85
CA ALA A 801 -10.40 33.88 -49.10
C ALA A 801 -9.02 34.31 -49.64
N SER A 802 -8.17 33.29 -49.84
CA SER A 802 -6.90 33.28 -50.59
C SER A 802 -5.62 33.81 -49.91
N ARG A 803 -4.71 32.88 -49.57
CA ARG A 803 -3.32 32.83 -50.07
C ARG A 803 -2.61 31.52 -49.74
N THR A 804 -2.08 30.87 -50.77
CA THR A 804 -1.24 29.66 -50.79
C THR A 804 -0.62 29.55 -52.19
N PRO A 805 0.40 28.71 -52.47
CA PRO A 805 1.21 27.87 -51.57
C PRO A 805 2.75 27.96 -51.81
N MET A 806 3.53 27.37 -50.89
CA MET A 806 4.77 26.61 -51.18
C MET A 806 5.11 25.77 -49.93
N ARG A 807 4.77 24.47 -49.86
CA ARG A 807 5.42 23.27 -50.44
C ARG A 807 6.74 22.84 -49.77
N ASN A 808 6.61 21.96 -48.78
CA ASN A 808 7.22 20.61 -48.69
C ASN A 808 6.55 19.91 -47.49
N SER A 809 5.77 18.82 -47.60
CA SER A 809 6.15 17.42 -47.89
C SER A 809 7.40 16.98 -47.10
N SER A 810 7.33 16.01 -46.19
CA SER A 810 6.73 14.69 -46.38
C SER A 810 5.51 14.35 -45.51
N SER A 811 4.50 13.73 -46.13
CA SER A 811 3.36 13.08 -45.48
C SER A 811 3.69 11.65 -45.06
N PHE A 812 3.43 11.29 -43.80
CA PHE A 812 3.24 9.88 -43.43
C PHE A 812 1.74 9.56 -43.46
N SER A 813 1.35 8.71 -44.40
CA SER A 813 0.01 8.12 -44.45
C SER A 813 -0.12 7.04 -43.40
N TYR A 814 -1.17 7.07 -42.58
CA TYR A 814 -1.59 5.91 -41.79
C TYR A 814 -1.99 4.78 -42.75
N ALA A 815 -1.09 3.85 -43.00
CA ALA A 815 -1.36 2.64 -43.75
C ALA A 815 -2.08 1.65 -42.84
N ALA A 816 -3.37 1.45 -43.06
CA ALA A 816 -4.12 0.39 -42.38
C ALA A 816 -3.59 -0.99 -42.84
N GLY A 817 -2.84 -1.65 -41.97
CA GLY A 817 -2.32 -2.99 -42.19
C GLY A 817 -2.34 -3.78 -40.88
N GLY A 818 -3.15 -4.84 -40.83
CA GLY A 818 -3.13 -5.80 -39.72
C GLY A 818 -1.78 -6.53 -39.65
N PRO A 819 -1.44 -7.07 -38.47
CA PRO A 819 -2.02 -8.34 -38.05
C PRO A 819 -3.26 -8.19 -37.16
N GLY A 820 -3.99 -9.29 -36.97
CA GLY A 820 -5.20 -9.32 -36.17
C GLY A 820 -4.90 -9.21 -34.67
N VAL A 821 -5.00 -7.99 -34.13
CA VAL A 821 -5.16 -7.79 -32.69
C VAL A 821 -6.57 -8.24 -32.32
N GLY A 822 -6.69 -9.35 -31.60
CA GLY A 822 -7.94 -9.74 -30.96
C GLY A 822 -8.38 -8.63 -30.01
N ARG A 823 -9.70 -8.41 -29.85
CA ARG A 823 -10.19 -7.40 -28.91
C ARG A 823 -9.67 -7.74 -27.51
N THR A 824 -8.75 -6.93 -26.99
CA THR A 824 -8.24 -7.07 -25.62
C THR A 824 -9.39 -6.81 -24.66
N ALA A 825 -9.88 -7.87 -24.01
CA ALA A 825 -10.91 -7.75 -23.00
C ALA A 825 -10.38 -6.91 -21.83
N SER A 826 -11.24 -6.02 -21.31
CA SER A 826 -10.94 -5.32 -20.07
C SER A 826 -11.00 -6.31 -18.92
N PRO A 827 -10.07 -6.30 -17.95
CA PRO A 827 -10.19 -7.08 -16.71
C PRO A 827 -11.45 -6.72 -15.90
N TYR A 828 -12.00 -5.53 -16.14
CA TYR A 828 -13.25 -5.04 -15.55
C TYR A 828 -14.51 -5.37 -16.39
N ARG A 829 -14.37 -6.30 -17.35
CA ARG A 829 -15.49 -6.99 -18.00
C ARG A 829 -15.31 -8.49 -17.82
N ASP A 830 -16.38 -9.17 -17.41
CA ASP A 830 -16.44 -10.63 -17.34
C ASP A 830 -16.22 -11.20 -18.77
N ASP A 831 -15.04 -11.74 -19.07
CA ASP A 831 -14.65 -12.05 -20.46
C ASP A 831 -15.42 -13.24 -21.04
N MET A 832 -16.47 -12.92 -21.80
CA MET A 832 -17.25 -13.83 -22.64
C MET A 832 -16.56 -14.03 -23.98
N SER A 833 -15.44 -14.75 -23.98
CA SER A 833 -14.93 -15.37 -25.21
C SER A 833 -15.86 -16.53 -25.61
N ASP A 834 -16.60 -16.34 -26.69
CA ASP A 834 -17.60 -17.30 -27.22
C ASP A 834 -16.90 -18.52 -27.84
N ASP A 835 -16.69 -19.58 -27.05
CA ASP A 835 -16.23 -20.90 -27.50
C ASP A 835 -17.37 -21.68 -28.19
N GLY A 836 -17.89 -21.07 -29.26
CA GLY A 836 -19.17 -21.38 -29.87
C GLY A 836 -19.35 -22.84 -30.28
N ASN A 837 -20.34 -23.50 -29.67
CA ASN A 837 -20.77 -24.85 -30.02
C ASN A 837 -22.29 -24.88 -30.29
N GLY A 838 -22.66 -24.61 -31.54
CA GLY A 838 -24.05 -24.41 -31.93
C GLY A 838 -24.90 -25.70 -31.87
N GLN A 839 -25.91 -25.70 -30.98
CA GLN A 839 -27.05 -26.62 -31.03
C GLN A 839 -28.36 -25.80 -30.97
N GLY A 840 -29.34 -26.17 -31.78
CA GLY A 840 -30.42 -25.26 -32.19
C GLY A 840 -31.47 -24.94 -31.12
N HIS A 841 -31.83 -23.67 -31.00
CA HIS A 841 -33.03 -23.23 -30.28
C HIS A 841 -34.31 -23.78 -30.95
N VAL A 842 -35.25 -24.28 -30.14
CA VAL A 842 -36.63 -24.56 -30.57
C VAL A 842 -37.56 -23.56 -29.91
N TYR A 843 -38.20 -22.72 -30.72
CA TYR A 843 -39.24 -21.78 -30.26
C TYR A 843 -40.51 -22.51 -29.81
N GLN A 844 -41.12 -22.05 -28.71
CA GLN A 844 -42.55 -22.19 -28.46
C GLN A 844 -43.17 -20.83 -28.13
N ALA A 845 -44.46 -20.66 -28.48
CA ALA A 845 -45.18 -19.38 -28.41
C ALA A 845 -45.98 -19.24 -27.10
N PRO A 846 -46.28 -18.01 -26.64
CA PRO A 846 -46.81 -17.75 -25.30
C PRO A 846 -48.35 -17.83 -25.21
N GLY A 847 -48.89 -18.08 -24.00
CA GLY A 847 -50.32 -17.87 -23.73
C GLY A 847 -50.89 -18.43 -22.43
N ALA A 848 -50.72 -17.72 -21.30
CA ALA A 848 -51.59 -17.82 -20.11
C ALA A 848 -51.43 -16.54 -19.23
N PRO A 849 -52.49 -16.05 -18.56
CA PRO A 849 -52.41 -14.85 -17.71
C PRO A 849 -51.83 -15.14 -16.31
N ALA A 850 -51.25 -14.12 -15.67
CA ALA A 850 -50.63 -14.23 -14.36
C ALA A 850 -51.64 -14.44 -13.21
N GLY A 851 -51.30 -15.35 -12.29
CA GLY A 851 -51.93 -15.48 -10.98
C GLY A 851 -51.28 -14.56 -9.93
N PRO A 852 -51.89 -14.40 -8.73
CA PRO A 852 -51.37 -13.54 -7.68
C PRO A 852 -50.04 -14.04 -7.10
N GLN A 853 -49.21 -13.12 -6.62
CA GLN A 853 -47.91 -13.43 -6.01
C GLN A 853 -48.06 -14.42 -4.85
N ALA A 854 -47.37 -15.56 -4.95
CA ALA A 854 -47.11 -16.39 -3.79
C ALA A 854 -46.08 -15.70 -2.89
N THR A 855 -46.32 -15.72 -1.58
CA THR A 855 -45.35 -15.27 -0.57
C THR A 855 -44.05 -16.06 -0.73
N ARG A 856 -42.89 -15.37 -0.84
CA ARG A 856 -41.57 -16.02 -0.80
C ARG A 856 -41.47 -16.82 0.52
N GLY A 857 -41.47 -18.15 0.43
CA GLY A 857 -41.16 -19.01 1.57
C GLY A 857 -39.67 -18.91 1.93
N GLU A 858 -39.32 -19.22 3.17
CA GLU A 858 -37.92 -19.24 3.62
C GLU A 858 -37.11 -20.24 2.78
N GLN A 859 -36.30 -19.74 1.84
CA GLN A 859 -35.23 -20.52 1.22
C GLN A 859 -34.09 -20.69 2.23
N ARG A 860 -34.26 -21.64 3.14
CA ARG A 860 -33.17 -22.14 3.98
C ARG A 860 -32.21 -22.89 3.07
N TYR A 861 -31.03 -22.31 2.84
CA TYR A 861 -29.97 -22.99 2.11
C TYR A 861 -29.68 -24.35 2.77
N HIS A 862 -29.50 -25.39 1.95
CA HIS A 862 -29.15 -26.70 2.45
C HIS A 862 -27.71 -26.68 3.02
N PRO A 863 -27.37 -27.59 3.98
CA PRO A 863 -26.08 -27.56 4.64
C PRO A 863 -24.92 -27.48 3.64
N VAL A 864 -24.03 -26.52 3.87
CA VAL A 864 -22.88 -26.22 3.02
C VAL A 864 -22.02 -27.48 2.88
N ASN A 865 -22.02 -28.07 1.69
CA ASN A 865 -21.11 -29.15 1.35
C ASN A 865 -19.70 -28.57 1.22
N ILE A 866 -18.91 -28.71 2.28
CA ILE A 866 -17.45 -28.69 2.17
C ILE A 866 -17.03 -29.91 1.35
N ARG A 867 -16.03 -29.73 0.49
CA ARG A 867 -15.45 -30.75 -0.38
C ARG A 867 -14.86 -31.95 0.38
#